data_AF-A0A7C5R9X1-F1
#
_entry.id   AF-A0A7C5R9X1-F1
#
_cell.length_a   1.000
_cell.length_b   1.000
_cell.length_c   1.000
_cell.angle_alpha   90.00
_cell.angle_beta   90.00
_cell.angle_gamma   90.00
#
_symmetry.space_group_name_H-M   'P 1'
#
loop_
_entity.id
_entity.type
_entity.pdbx_description
1 polymer ?
#
loop_
_entity_poly.entity_id
_entity_poly.type
_entity_poly.pdbx_seq_one_letter_code
_entity_poly.pdbx_strand_id
1 'polypeptide(L)'
;MLKVKAGFIAGISDIFCGLRQVNIFTSVFQLNIQNTTTLQGCDQMWQGIALEDGAILNVDNSTIEDARYAILATSNGDISVTNSVFNNNFVGIYFLQPVAATPSLNAFFGNSFNGGEMLPPYPGQSSHPASTIGSQPYAGVWVNRANMINCSGNKFNGMANGIFVRNADLKISGSKFTEITDNGYNGFLAGNAVWHSGGKYTLQMTGFGGSPGSPFTISGCTKGVRASGSKVDYLTECKISTQKNSIEMNVNNREVFIKDNAIRSFTGHGISIQQARPSTKVFVINNKITVLGKGKKAILANSFGTGGIAQFERNRINLQGPTNTGIELNSIKDAFAFSNVINFQTGAQGGKGIAIQNNEGTYLQCNTVNGGGKADGNHGLYIWDGENGGYSCNTVQNIETGTFIAMGSSSPEAFTETTFNSGGTGLRLDASAAIGPQTHRGNRWTGSFGGFGAEHLATSSQVWDQSTFTVHTTSGSYYPSLPPGQNPWFPNDPAGIPSTACLEDGACDLASEKPDKNNIFDIDDKIIKGEFVPGDYGAEMNWLARRYMYRKLNKYPELIVPGSDAELFFNQAAAGNIGQFYSLETGIKTMYQIATATASQLEANYSLVSTKMEEVASIDQQLQAGSTDPNLPLQRDSALQAMETADADNEALLTGIETQRALDATSLANSNNAIVTEMLPEDNEKTVNDIYLATVAIGRISLDQNQISTLDQIAAQCPLTGGSAVFKARSILSLVVEREYDNEVLCGVGERGGKSIGGNDDNANDAFSFFPNPAKDEVIFSFHIPTEKERVLVVSDSFGKEVFRSIVPGDMPSFVLDTKGFSDGLYICSLITSEQLAFSAKLVILR
;
A
#
# COMPACT_ATOMS: atom_id res chain seq x y z
N MET A 1 -38.96 -2.32 30.61
CA MET A 1 -39.13 -1.62 29.32
C MET A 1 -39.98 -0.39 29.57
N LEU A 2 -39.45 0.79 29.29
CA LEU A 2 -40.23 2.03 29.28
C LEU A 2 -40.69 2.27 27.85
N LYS A 3 -42.00 2.40 27.66
CA LYS A 3 -42.58 2.76 26.37
C LYS A 3 -42.89 4.26 26.40
N VAL A 4 -42.19 5.02 25.56
CA VAL A 4 -42.33 6.48 25.52
C VAL A 4 -43.59 6.86 24.72
N LYS A 5 -44.37 7.83 25.22
CA LYS A 5 -45.54 8.39 24.51
C LYS A 5 -45.18 9.71 23.80
N ALA A 6 -45.99 10.15 22.84
CA ALA A 6 -45.69 11.30 21.98
C ALA A 6 -45.41 12.57 22.79
N GLY A 7 -44.30 13.25 22.49
CA GLY A 7 -43.92 14.53 23.12
C GLY A 7 -43.29 14.40 24.52
N PHE A 8 -42.68 13.26 24.85
CA PHE A 8 -42.02 13.09 26.14
C PHE A 8 -40.67 13.83 26.19
N ILE A 9 -40.49 14.63 27.24
CA ILE A 9 -39.23 15.30 27.57
C ILE A 9 -38.75 14.70 28.88
N ALA A 10 -37.56 14.07 28.88
CA ALA A 10 -36.93 13.64 30.12
C ALA A 10 -36.31 14.87 30.83
N GLY A 11 -36.47 14.99 32.15
CA GLY A 11 -35.97 16.13 32.92
C GLY A 11 -35.43 15.74 34.31
N ILE A 12 -34.20 16.20 34.59
CA ILE A 12 -33.40 16.20 35.84
C ILE A 12 -33.49 14.94 36.72
N SER A 13 -32.49 14.06 36.55
CA SER A 13 -32.08 12.93 37.42
C SER A 13 -33.00 11.71 37.51
N ASP A 14 -33.56 11.24 36.39
CA ASP A 14 -34.15 9.90 36.35
C ASP A 14 -33.05 8.84 36.31
N ILE A 15 -32.60 8.40 37.49
CA ILE A 15 -31.85 7.15 37.65
C ILE A 15 -32.80 6.02 37.28
N PHE A 16 -32.76 5.56 36.02
CA PHE A 16 -33.56 4.43 35.56
C PHE A 16 -32.96 3.09 36.01
N CYS A 17 -32.74 2.90 37.32
CA CYS A 17 -32.41 1.58 37.87
C CYS A 17 -33.61 0.63 37.69
N GLY A 18 -33.47 -0.34 36.79
CA GLY A 18 -34.42 -1.46 36.61
C GLY A 18 -35.04 -1.60 35.22
N LEU A 19 -34.78 -0.68 34.29
CA LEU A 19 -35.24 -0.81 32.91
C LEU A 19 -34.18 -1.50 32.05
N ARG A 20 -34.50 -2.68 31.50
CA ARG A 20 -33.64 -3.33 30.51
C ARG A 20 -33.42 -2.47 29.24
N GLN A 21 -34.42 -1.70 28.78
CA GLN A 21 -34.39 -0.96 27.50
C GLN A 21 -35.45 0.16 27.48
N VAL A 22 -35.15 1.26 26.79
CA VAL A 22 -36.11 2.32 26.41
C VAL A 22 -36.46 2.12 24.94
N ASN A 23 -37.75 1.98 24.62
CA ASN A 23 -38.21 1.75 23.25
C ASN A 23 -39.09 2.92 22.78
N ILE A 24 -38.78 3.48 21.61
CA ILE A 24 -39.56 4.52 20.94
C ILE A 24 -40.27 3.88 19.75
N PHE A 25 -41.60 3.81 19.80
CA PHE A 25 -42.43 3.12 18.82
C PHE A 25 -42.98 4.13 17.81
N THR A 26 -42.81 3.93 16.50
CA THR A 26 -43.54 4.59 15.38
C THR A 26 -43.31 6.10 15.13
N SER A 27 -43.70 6.54 13.91
CA SER A 27 -43.54 7.88 13.32
C SER A 27 -44.24 9.07 14.00
N VAL A 28 -44.89 8.86 15.16
CA VAL A 28 -45.61 9.89 15.92
C VAL A 28 -44.92 10.24 17.24
N PHE A 29 -43.79 9.58 17.54
CA PHE A 29 -43.16 9.62 18.86
C PHE A 29 -41.77 10.25 18.76
N GLN A 30 -41.68 11.48 19.26
CA GLN A 30 -40.44 12.20 19.49
C GLN A 30 -40.02 12.04 20.97
N LEU A 31 -38.76 11.65 21.20
CA LEU A 31 -38.11 11.70 22.51
C LEU A 31 -37.08 12.83 22.51
N ASN A 32 -37.22 13.78 23.44
CA ASN A 32 -36.21 14.79 23.69
C ASN A 32 -35.52 14.51 25.04
N ILE A 33 -34.21 14.30 24.99
CA ILE A 33 -33.33 14.18 26.17
C ILE A 33 -32.51 15.46 26.23
N GLN A 34 -32.85 16.33 27.18
CA GLN A 34 -32.31 17.68 27.28
C GLN A 34 -32.07 18.05 28.74
N ASN A 35 -31.56 19.26 28.99
CA ASN A 35 -31.41 19.85 30.32
C ASN A 35 -30.53 19.01 31.26
N THR A 36 -29.35 18.60 30.79
CA THR A 36 -28.35 17.86 31.60
C THR A 36 -28.90 16.54 32.16
N THR A 37 -29.76 15.86 31.39
CA THR A 37 -30.32 14.57 31.78
C THR A 37 -29.25 13.48 31.69
N THR A 38 -29.21 12.58 32.67
CA THR A 38 -28.32 11.41 32.67
C THR A 38 -29.13 10.12 32.60
N LEU A 39 -28.78 9.24 31.65
CA LEU A 39 -29.28 7.86 31.55
C LEU A 39 -28.13 6.89 31.76
N GLN A 40 -28.20 6.02 32.77
CA GLN A 40 -27.10 5.13 33.15
C GLN A 40 -27.55 3.72 33.56
N GLY A 41 -26.61 2.77 33.50
CA GLY A 41 -26.74 1.44 34.11
C GLY A 41 -26.57 1.50 35.64
N CYS A 42 -26.81 0.38 36.33
CA CYS A 42 -26.62 0.30 37.79
C CYS A 42 -25.54 -0.75 38.11
N ASP A 43 -25.90 -2.04 38.22
CA ASP A 43 -24.92 -3.11 38.51
C ASP A 43 -24.36 -3.80 37.25
N GLN A 44 -25.06 -3.63 36.13
CA GLN A 44 -24.76 -4.22 34.83
C GLN A 44 -25.10 -3.21 33.75
N MET A 45 -24.56 -3.43 32.55
CA MET A 45 -24.97 -2.67 31.38
C MET A 45 -26.49 -2.78 31.17
N TRP A 46 -27.11 -1.72 30.64
CA TRP A 46 -28.48 -1.76 30.14
C TRP A 46 -28.49 -1.85 28.61
N GLN A 47 -29.63 -2.11 27.97
CA GLN A 47 -29.64 -2.36 26.52
C GLN A 47 -29.45 -1.08 25.69
N GLY A 48 -29.96 0.06 26.17
CA GLY A 48 -29.99 1.30 25.40
C GLY A 48 -31.36 1.89 25.10
N ILE A 49 -31.33 2.91 24.25
CA ILE A 49 -32.50 3.49 23.58
C ILE A 49 -32.64 2.83 22.21
N ALA A 50 -33.71 2.10 21.96
CA ALA A 50 -34.02 1.55 20.65
C ALA A 50 -35.08 2.39 19.93
N LEU A 51 -34.77 2.76 18.69
CA LEU A 51 -35.66 3.45 17.77
C LEU A 51 -36.28 2.45 16.78
N GLU A 52 -37.60 2.47 16.70
CA GLU A 52 -38.38 1.84 15.64
C GLU A 52 -38.66 2.83 14.49
N ASP A 53 -39.43 2.38 13.51
CA ASP A 53 -39.60 3.05 12.22
C ASP A 53 -40.26 4.42 12.36
N GLY A 54 -39.61 5.47 11.82
CA GLY A 54 -40.04 6.86 11.90
C GLY A 54 -39.86 7.55 13.25
N ALA A 55 -39.28 6.89 14.26
CA ALA A 55 -39.07 7.50 15.58
C ALA A 55 -38.06 8.67 15.50
N ILE A 56 -38.32 9.76 16.25
CA ILE A 56 -37.41 10.91 16.33
C ILE A 56 -36.75 10.94 17.72
N LEU A 57 -35.43 10.99 17.76
CA LEU A 57 -34.64 11.14 18.98
C LEU A 57 -33.76 12.39 18.90
N ASN A 58 -33.96 13.31 19.84
CA ASN A 58 -33.06 14.44 20.04
C ASN A 58 -32.38 14.32 21.41
N VAL A 59 -31.05 14.26 21.40
CA VAL A 59 -30.22 14.29 22.60
C VAL A 59 -29.39 15.56 22.56
N ASP A 60 -29.65 16.50 23.46
CA ASP A 60 -28.85 17.73 23.57
C ASP A 60 -28.39 17.95 25.01
N ASN A 61 -27.13 18.34 25.17
CA ASN A 61 -26.53 18.71 26.46
C ASN A 61 -26.90 17.72 27.58
N SER A 62 -26.70 16.42 27.34
CA SER A 62 -27.12 15.32 28.22
C SER A 62 -26.08 14.19 28.23
N THR A 63 -26.21 13.23 29.15
CA THR A 63 -25.28 12.11 29.35
C THR A 63 -25.99 10.77 29.17
N ILE A 64 -25.40 9.84 28.42
CA ILE A 64 -25.83 8.45 28.29
C ILE A 64 -24.65 7.52 28.57
N GLU A 65 -24.79 6.61 29.53
CA GLU A 65 -23.68 5.76 29.97
C GLU A 65 -24.06 4.33 30.32
N ASP A 66 -23.06 3.44 30.30
CA ASP A 66 -23.15 2.02 30.63
C ASP A 66 -24.20 1.23 29.83
N ALA A 67 -24.50 1.65 28.60
CA ALA A 67 -25.36 0.89 27.71
C ALA A 67 -24.55 -0.11 26.88
N ARG A 68 -25.19 -1.21 26.46
CA ARG A 68 -24.70 -2.02 25.35
C ARG A 68 -24.63 -1.15 24.08
N TYR A 69 -25.75 -0.53 23.72
CA TYR A 69 -25.84 0.44 22.64
C TYR A 69 -26.49 1.68 23.23
N ALA A 70 -25.82 2.82 23.33
CA ALA A 70 -26.47 4.00 23.92
C ALA A 70 -27.70 4.38 23.09
N ILE A 71 -27.54 4.36 21.77
CA ILE A 71 -28.60 4.53 20.78
C ILE A 71 -28.52 3.37 19.78
N LEU A 72 -29.63 2.65 19.61
CA LEU A 72 -29.83 1.59 18.63
C LEU A 72 -30.89 2.05 17.61
N ALA A 73 -30.48 2.27 16.37
CA ALA A 73 -31.42 2.47 15.25
C ALA A 73 -31.67 1.12 14.55
N THR A 74 -32.94 0.74 14.39
CA THR A 74 -33.32 -0.52 13.72
C THR A 74 -34.06 -0.33 12.40
N SER A 75 -34.45 0.91 12.06
CA SER A 75 -35.27 1.28 10.89
C SER A 75 -35.19 2.80 10.66
N ASN A 76 -36.17 3.44 9.98
CA ASN A 76 -36.17 4.82 9.49
C ASN A 76 -36.24 5.90 10.61
N GLY A 77 -35.42 5.79 11.65
CA GLY A 77 -35.39 6.72 12.78
C GLY A 77 -34.50 7.93 12.51
N ASP A 78 -34.97 9.10 12.91
CA ASP A 78 -34.26 10.38 12.83
C ASP A 78 -33.55 10.66 14.16
N ILE A 79 -32.21 10.69 14.13
CA ILE A 79 -31.38 10.87 15.32
C ILE A 79 -30.62 12.19 15.21
N SER A 80 -30.75 13.02 16.25
CA SER A 80 -29.94 14.22 16.46
C SER A 80 -29.26 14.14 17.81
N VAL A 81 -27.94 14.31 17.84
CA VAL A 81 -27.11 14.20 19.04
C VAL A 81 -26.13 15.37 19.06
N THR A 82 -26.29 16.25 20.04
CA THR A 82 -25.56 17.52 20.11
C THR A 82 -25.05 17.78 21.53
N ASN A 83 -23.82 18.29 21.65
CA ASN A 83 -23.24 18.74 22.92
C ASN A 83 -23.35 17.72 24.08
N SER A 84 -23.42 16.43 23.78
CA SER A 84 -23.77 15.38 24.74
C SER A 84 -22.59 14.46 25.04
N VAL A 85 -22.69 13.72 26.14
CA VAL A 85 -21.63 12.83 26.64
C VAL A 85 -22.09 11.37 26.59
N PHE A 86 -21.27 10.51 26.01
CA PHE A 86 -21.48 9.07 25.93
C PHE A 86 -20.34 8.36 26.66
N ASN A 87 -20.58 7.83 27.85
CA ASN A 87 -19.53 7.18 28.65
C ASN A 87 -19.70 5.66 28.71
N ASN A 88 -18.61 4.91 28.56
CA ASN A 88 -18.54 3.47 28.87
C ASN A 88 -19.62 2.61 28.20
N ASN A 89 -20.19 3.10 27.09
CA ASN A 89 -21.14 2.34 26.30
C ASN A 89 -20.37 1.36 25.42
N PHE A 90 -20.81 0.11 25.31
CA PHE A 90 -20.14 -0.84 24.42
C PHE A 90 -20.13 -0.35 22.96
N VAL A 91 -21.24 0.23 22.48
CA VAL A 91 -21.26 1.15 21.33
C VAL A 91 -22.08 2.39 21.67
N GLY A 92 -21.61 3.57 21.29
CA GLY A 92 -22.38 4.82 21.46
C GLY A 92 -23.62 4.85 20.56
N ILE A 93 -23.41 4.97 19.24
CA ILE A 93 -24.50 4.94 18.25
C ILE A 93 -24.32 3.72 17.36
N TYR A 94 -25.33 2.86 17.31
CA TYR A 94 -25.30 1.60 16.57
C TYR A 94 -26.50 1.49 15.63
N PHE A 95 -26.24 1.34 14.32
CA PHE A 95 -27.29 1.08 13.33
C PHE A 95 -27.28 -0.41 12.96
N LEU A 96 -28.30 -1.14 13.38
CA LEU A 96 -28.41 -2.59 13.20
C LEU A 96 -28.77 -2.93 11.75
N GLN A 97 -28.21 -4.02 11.20
CA GLN A 97 -28.67 -4.59 9.92
C GLN A 97 -29.33 -5.97 10.07
N PRO A 98 -30.25 -6.34 9.17
CA PRO A 98 -30.75 -5.56 8.01
C PRO A 98 -31.79 -4.50 8.41
N VAL A 99 -31.74 -3.32 7.77
CA VAL A 99 -32.81 -2.30 7.87
C VAL A 99 -33.67 -2.27 6.61
N ALA A 100 -34.98 -2.12 6.76
CA ALA A 100 -35.92 -1.98 5.64
C ALA A 100 -35.89 -0.57 4.98
N ALA A 101 -35.41 0.44 5.72
CA ALA A 101 -35.32 1.83 5.31
C ALA A 101 -34.08 2.49 5.94
N THR A 102 -33.60 3.61 5.39
CA THR A 102 -32.29 4.20 5.71
C THR A 102 -32.39 5.13 6.94
N PRO A 103 -31.87 4.75 8.12
CA PRO A 103 -31.82 5.64 9.28
C PRO A 103 -30.98 6.89 9.03
N SER A 104 -31.30 7.95 9.77
CA SER A 104 -30.71 9.27 9.62
C SER A 104 -29.98 9.72 10.89
N LEU A 105 -28.72 10.13 10.72
CA LEU A 105 -27.98 10.85 11.76
C LEU A 105 -27.82 12.30 11.31
N ASN A 106 -28.77 13.14 11.74
CA ASN A 106 -28.94 14.50 11.26
C ASN A 106 -27.93 15.45 11.91
N ALA A 107 -28.29 16.07 13.03
CA ALA A 107 -27.36 16.92 13.78
C ALA A 107 -26.40 16.04 14.58
N PHE A 108 -25.10 16.08 14.27
CA PHE A 108 -24.09 15.30 14.98
C PHE A 108 -22.83 16.11 15.28
N PHE A 109 -22.89 16.91 16.35
CA PHE A 109 -21.80 17.83 16.70
C PHE A 109 -21.57 18.07 18.18
N GLY A 110 -20.33 18.44 18.53
CA GLY A 110 -19.96 18.85 19.90
C GLY A 110 -20.04 17.75 20.95
N ASN A 111 -20.20 16.49 20.57
CA ASN A 111 -20.36 15.37 21.48
C ASN A 111 -19.02 14.82 21.97
N SER A 112 -19.03 14.18 23.14
CA SER A 112 -17.87 13.46 23.67
C SER A 112 -18.23 12.00 23.92
N PHE A 113 -17.60 11.10 23.18
CA PHE A 113 -17.65 9.66 23.38
C PHE A 113 -16.39 9.25 24.15
N ASN A 114 -16.57 8.80 25.39
CA ASN A 114 -15.48 8.45 26.29
C ASN A 114 -15.58 6.97 26.68
N GLY A 115 -14.51 6.23 26.50
CA GLY A 115 -14.38 4.88 26.98
C GLY A 115 -13.52 4.77 28.22
N GLY A 116 -13.83 3.71 28.96
CA GLY A 116 -13.29 3.38 30.27
C GLY A 116 -13.73 1.96 30.62
N GLU A 117 -13.72 1.62 31.91
CA GLU A 117 -14.22 0.33 32.38
C GLU A 117 -15.73 0.23 32.18
N MET A 118 -16.19 -0.80 31.47
CA MET A 118 -17.62 -1.06 31.27
C MET A 118 -18.20 -1.90 32.41
N LEU A 119 -19.45 -1.62 32.79
CA LEU A 119 -20.20 -2.50 33.70
C LEU A 119 -20.29 -3.94 33.14
N PRO A 120 -20.46 -4.96 34.00
CA PRO A 120 -20.66 -6.33 33.56
C PRO A 120 -21.84 -6.49 32.58
N PRO A 121 -21.77 -7.41 31.60
CA PRO A 121 -22.87 -7.65 30.68
C PRO A 121 -24.08 -8.25 31.39
N TYR A 122 -25.28 -7.86 30.94
CA TYR A 122 -26.52 -8.49 31.40
C TYR A 122 -26.66 -9.92 30.81
N PRO A 123 -27.42 -10.83 31.46
CA PRO A 123 -27.62 -12.18 30.95
C PRO A 123 -28.18 -12.22 29.52
N GLY A 124 -27.47 -12.90 28.61
CA GLY A 124 -27.85 -13.02 27.20
C GLY A 124 -27.45 -11.83 26.31
N GLN A 125 -26.63 -10.90 26.81
CA GLN A 125 -26.10 -9.80 26.00
C GLN A 125 -25.28 -10.32 24.83
N SER A 126 -25.60 -9.85 23.62
CA SER A 126 -24.81 -10.16 22.42
C SER A 126 -23.61 -9.23 22.30
N SER A 127 -22.49 -9.79 21.83
CA SER A 127 -21.21 -9.11 21.59
C SER A 127 -21.13 -8.37 20.27
N HIS A 128 -22.14 -8.52 19.40
CA HIS A 128 -22.13 -7.88 18.09
C HIS A 128 -22.08 -6.34 18.23
N PRO A 129 -21.37 -5.58 17.38
CA PRO A 129 -20.67 -5.99 16.15
C PRO A 129 -19.31 -6.67 16.33
N ALA A 130 -18.81 -6.80 17.56
CA ALA A 130 -17.61 -7.56 17.85
C ALA A 130 -17.89 -9.06 18.02
N SER A 131 -16.83 -9.86 18.14
CA SER A 131 -16.90 -11.29 18.48
C SER A 131 -17.11 -11.53 19.97
N THR A 132 -16.60 -10.64 20.82
CA THR A 132 -16.64 -10.70 22.29
C THR A 132 -16.99 -9.33 22.86
N ILE A 133 -17.39 -9.28 24.12
CA ILE A 133 -17.50 -8.02 24.87
C ILE A 133 -16.20 -7.89 25.65
N GLY A 134 -15.37 -6.90 25.29
CA GLY A 134 -14.14 -6.59 26.01
C GLY A 134 -14.39 -5.84 27.31
N SER A 135 -13.33 -5.43 28.00
CA SER A 135 -13.41 -4.58 29.20
C SER A 135 -13.59 -3.09 28.88
N GLN A 136 -13.39 -2.70 27.61
CA GLN A 136 -13.53 -1.33 27.12
C GLN A 136 -14.51 -1.24 25.94
N PRO A 137 -15.11 -0.05 25.70
CA PRO A 137 -15.99 0.20 24.56
C PRO A 137 -15.43 -0.23 23.22
N TYR A 138 -16.31 -0.77 22.36
CA TYR A 138 -15.95 -1.20 21.02
C TYR A 138 -15.98 -0.06 19.99
N ALA A 139 -17.00 0.81 20.01
CA ALA A 139 -17.08 1.91 19.06
C ALA A 139 -17.84 3.14 19.58
N GLY A 140 -17.43 4.35 19.19
CA GLY A 140 -18.23 5.55 19.41
C GLY A 140 -19.45 5.56 18.50
N VAL A 141 -19.21 5.41 17.20
CA VAL A 141 -20.25 5.27 16.17
C VAL A 141 -19.94 4.04 15.33
N TRP A 142 -20.93 3.16 15.17
CA TRP A 142 -20.88 2.05 14.22
C TRP A 142 -22.16 2.06 13.39
N VAL A 143 -21.98 2.30 12.09
CA VAL A 143 -23.08 2.44 11.14
C VAL A 143 -22.83 1.52 9.96
N ASN A 144 -23.88 0.81 9.56
CA ASN A 144 -23.94 0.13 8.27
C ASN A 144 -25.23 0.55 7.57
N ARG A 145 -25.08 1.43 6.57
CA ARG A 145 -26.14 2.17 5.85
C ARG A 145 -26.79 3.27 6.68
N ALA A 146 -26.69 4.50 6.19
CA ALA A 146 -27.35 5.70 6.70
C ALA A 146 -27.44 6.75 5.58
N ASN A 147 -28.15 7.85 5.83
CA ASN A 147 -27.93 9.08 5.07
C ASN A 147 -26.49 9.61 5.31
N MET A 148 -26.13 10.71 4.65
CA MET A 148 -24.83 11.33 4.88
C MET A 148 -24.63 11.68 6.37
N ILE A 149 -23.48 11.29 6.91
CA ILE A 149 -23.08 11.59 8.27
C ILE A 149 -22.14 12.79 8.26
N ASN A 150 -22.58 13.91 8.83
CA ASN A 150 -21.76 15.09 9.06
C ASN A 150 -21.29 15.15 10.52
N CYS A 151 -20.05 14.71 10.76
CA CYS A 151 -19.43 14.69 12.08
C CYS A 151 -18.60 15.96 12.30
N SER A 152 -19.11 16.89 13.11
CA SER A 152 -18.46 18.18 13.37
C SER A 152 -18.12 18.38 14.85
N GLY A 153 -16.87 18.65 15.20
CA GLY A 153 -16.53 19.04 16.57
C GLY A 153 -16.65 17.94 17.64
N ASN A 154 -16.79 16.67 17.24
CA ASN A 154 -16.95 15.55 18.17
C ASN A 154 -15.60 15.06 18.71
N LYS A 155 -15.61 14.45 19.90
CA LYS A 155 -14.43 13.84 20.54
C LYS A 155 -14.68 12.36 20.78
N PHE A 156 -13.71 11.53 20.43
CA PHE A 156 -13.73 10.09 20.66
C PHE A 156 -12.47 9.72 21.43
N ASN A 157 -12.62 9.11 22.62
CA ASN A 157 -11.51 8.81 23.50
C ASN A 157 -11.60 7.40 24.12
N GLY A 158 -10.51 6.62 24.13
CA GLY A 158 -10.40 5.43 25.00
C GLY A 158 -11.27 4.24 24.62
N MET A 159 -11.44 3.96 23.33
CA MET A 159 -12.34 2.91 22.80
C MET A 159 -11.69 2.16 21.65
N ALA A 160 -12.30 1.06 21.20
CA ALA A 160 -11.69 0.23 20.17
C ALA A 160 -11.77 0.82 18.75
N ASN A 161 -12.80 1.60 18.44
CA ASN A 161 -12.94 2.33 17.18
C ASN A 161 -13.62 3.68 17.44
N GLY A 162 -13.18 4.76 16.79
CA GLY A 162 -13.87 6.04 16.91
C GLY A 162 -15.16 6.03 16.12
N ILE A 163 -15.03 6.12 14.79
CA ILE A 163 -16.14 6.05 13.84
C ILE A 163 -15.91 4.87 12.90
N PHE A 164 -16.91 4.00 12.78
CA PHE A 164 -16.91 2.87 11.87
C PHE A 164 -18.15 2.95 10.97
N VAL A 165 -17.95 3.34 9.70
CA VAL A 165 -19.04 3.54 8.74
C VAL A 165 -18.88 2.59 7.56
N ARG A 166 -19.96 1.88 7.27
CA ARG A 166 -20.16 1.14 6.02
C ARG A 166 -21.36 1.70 5.30
N ASN A 167 -21.26 1.81 3.99
CA ASN A 167 -22.37 2.12 3.10
C ASN A 167 -23.07 3.47 3.39
N ALA A 168 -22.32 4.53 3.66
CA ALA A 168 -22.85 5.89 3.78
C ALA A 168 -21.76 6.93 3.47
N ASP A 169 -22.13 8.11 2.99
CA ASP A 169 -21.22 9.25 2.88
C ASP A 169 -20.81 9.75 4.26
N LEU A 170 -19.55 10.13 4.42
CA LEU A 170 -18.99 10.57 5.69
C LEU A 170 -18.17 11.85 5.52
N LYS A 171 -18.61 12.92 6.17
CA LYS A 171 -17.84 14.15 6.36
C LYS A 171 -17.39 14.26 7.81
N ILE A 172 -16.11 14.52 8.03
CA ILE A 172 -15.55 14.78 9.37
C ILE A 172 -14.85 16.13 9.34
N SER A 173 -15.25 17.03 10.24
CA SER A 173 -14.61 18.33 10.44
C SER A 173 -14.41 18.61 11.92
N GLY A 174 -13.26 19.20 12.29
CA GLY A 174 -13.00 19.67 13.65
C GLY A 174 -13.15 18.63 14.76
N SER A 175 -13.07 17.33 14.44
CA SER A 175 -13.26 16.24 15.40
C SER A 175 -11.93 15.63 15.87
N LYS A 176 -11.90 15.09 17.08
CA LYS A 176 -10.70 14.52 17.73
C LYS A 176 -10.86 13.04 18.04
N PHE A 177 -9.80 12.28 17.79
CA PHE A 177 -9.69 10.87 18.12
C PHE A 177 -8.45 10.65 18.99
N THR A 178 -8.65 10.19 20.21
CA THR A 178 -7.57 10.00 21.19
C THR A 178 -7.63 8.60 21.79
N GLU A 179 -6.49 7.95 21.98
CA GLU A 179 -6.40 6.64 22.65
C GLU A 179 -7.37 5.59 22.06
N ILE A 180 -7.46 5.51 20.71
CA ILE A 180 -8.26 4.51 20.00
C ILE A 180 -7.40 3.28 19.72
N THR A 181 -7.55 2.22 20.51
CA THR A 181 -6.66 1.05 20.53
C THR A 181 -7.40 -0.24 20.16
N ASP A 182 -6.73 -1.36 19.91
CA ASP A 182 -7.41 -2.61 19.56
C ASP A 182 -8.07 -3.29 20.77
N ASN A 183 -7.61 -3.04 21.99
CA ASN A 183 -8.26 -3.42 23.26
C ASN A 183 -8.67 -4.90 23.37
N GLY A 184 -7.84 -5.80 22.80
CA GLY A 184 -8.10 -7.24 22.79
C GLY A 184 -9.17 -7.70 21.79
N TYR A 185 -9.77 -6.78 21.03
CA TYR A 185 -10.62 -7.12 19.90
C TYR A 185 -9.78 -7.54 18.69
N ASN A 186 -10.45 -8.12 17.68
CA ASN A 186 -9.79 -8.46 16.42
C ASN A 186 -9.16 -7.20 15.80
N GLY A 187 -7.83 -7.14 15.79
CA GLY A 187 -7.06 -5.99 15.30
C GLY A 187 -7.25 -5.68 13.80
N PHE A 188 -7.91 -6.55 13.03
CA PHE A 188 -8.36 -6.21 11.68
C PHE A 188 -9.60 -5.30 11.70
N LEU A 189 -10.51 -5.45 12.67
CA LEU A 189 -11.76 -4.70 12.81
C LEU A 189 -11.75 -3.69 13.96
N ALA A 190 -10.60 -3.50 14.60
CA ALA A 190 -10.41 -2.64 15.76
C ALA A 190 -9.11 -1.83 15.67
N GLY A 191 -9.01 -0.84 16.55
CA GLY A 191 -7.91 0.12 16.65
C GLY A 191 -7.97 1.25 15.63
N ASN A 192 -9.11 1.47 14.95
CA ASN A 192 -9.22 2.49 13.90
C ASN A 192 -9.88 3.75 14.46
N ALA A 193 -9.21 4.89 14.37
CA ALA A 193 -9.86 6.18 14.65
C ALA A 193 -11.06 6.40 13.72
N VAL A 194 -10.86 6.16 12.42
CA VAL A 194 -11.91 6.22 11.40
C VAL A 194 -11.81 5.01 10.47
N TRP A 195 -12.91 4.29 10.29
CA TRP A 195 -13.09 3.31 9.23
C TRP A 195 -14.23 3.73 8.33
N HIS A 196 -13.98 3.78 7.02
CA HIS A 196 -14.99 4.02 6.01
C HIS A 196 -14.93 2.96 4.90
N SER A 197 -16.09 2.47 4.45
CA SER A 197 -16.12 1.51 3.33
C SER A 197 -17.44 1.55 2.57
N GLY A 198 -17.36 1.36 1.25
CA GLY A 198 -18.50 1.25 0.35
C GLY A 198 -18.22 1.92 -1.00
N GLY A 199 -18.34 1.15 -2.09
CA GLY A 199 -17.85 1.51 -3.43
C GLY A 199 -18.34 2.85 -3.98
N LYS A 200 -19.61 3.18 -3.74
CA LYS A 200 -20.29 4.37 -4.24
C LYS A 200 -20.18 5.61 -3.34
N TYR A 201 -19.70 5.44 -2.11
CA TYR A 201 -19.76 6.47 -1.09
C TYR A 201 -18.46 7.26 -0.98
N THR A 202 -18.59 8.48 -0.46
CA THR A 202 -17.54 9.49 -0.38
C THR A 202 -17.10 9.73 1.06
N LEU A 203 -15.78 9.85 1.27
CA LEU A 203 -15.15 10.28 2.51
C LEU A 203 -14.50 11.67 2.33
N GLN A 204 -14.85 12.60 3.21
CA GLN A 204 -14.22 13.91 3.36
C GLN A 204 -13.76 14.08 4.82
N MET A 205 -12.49 14.45 5.04
CA MET A 205 -11.98 14.73 6.38
C MET A 205 -11.05 15.94 6.38
N THR A 206 -11.36 16.89 7.28
CA THR A 206 -10.53 18.06 7.56
C THR A 206 -10.15 18.09 9.04
N GLY A 207 -8.85 18.18 9.31
CA GLY A 207 -8.29 18.27 10.66
C GLY A 207 -8.20 19.70 11.22
N PHE A 208 -7.21 19.94 12.09
CA PHE A 208 -6.97 21.24 12.73
C PHE A 208 -5.72 21.96 12.18
N GLY A 209 -5.20 21.51 11.04
CA GLY A 209 -3.93 21.93 10.44
C GLY A 209 -2.78 20.96 10.71
N GLY A 210 -1.81 20.92 9.78
CA GLY A 210 -0.57 20.15 9.88
C GLY A 210 0.59 20.87 10.58
N SER A 211 0.40 22.11 11.03
CA SER A 211 1.47 22.94 11.62
C SER A 211 1.90 22.44 13.01
N PRO A 212 3.15 22.71 13.46
CA PRO A 212 3.61 22.30 14.80
C PRO A 212 2.70 22.76 15.95
N GLY A 213 2.10 23.96 15.85
CA GLY A 213 1.15 24.49 16.85
C GLY A 213 -0.29 23.99 16.73
N SER A 214 -0.65 23.30 15.64
CA SER A 214 -2.01 22.76 15.47
C SER A 214 -2.29 21.63 16.46
N PRO A 215 -3.52 21.54 17.01
CA PRO A 215 -3.98 20.39 17.78
C PRO A 215 -3.87 19.08 16.99
N PHE A 216 -3.70 17.96 17.68
CA PHE A 216 -3.83 16.65 17.04
C PHE A 216 -5.29 16.39 16.66
N THR A 217 -5.47 15.91 15.42
CA THR A 217 -6.73 15.32 14.95
C THR A 217 -6.84 13.88 15.45
N ILE A 218 -5.74 13.12 15.36
CA ILE A 218 -5.63 11.74 15.81
C ILE A 218 -4.36 11.59 16.64
N SER A 219 -4.44 11.11 17.88
CA SER A 219 -3.27 10.85 18.74
C SER A 219 -3.46 9.65 19.66
N GLY A 220 -2.39 8.92 19.97
CA GLY A 220 -2.45 7.75 20.86
C GLY A 220 -3.23 6.57 20.28
N CYS A 221 -3.55 6.58 18.99
CA CYS A 221 -4.36 5.55 18.36
C CYS A 221 -3.50 4.41 17.79
N THR A 222 -4.04 3.18 17.73
CA THR A 222 -3.38 2.06 17.05
C THR A 222 -3.28 2.32 15.55
N LYS A 223 -4.38 2.72 14.90
CA LYS A 223 -4.45 3.10 13.48
C LYS A 223 -5.25 4.39 13.33
N GLY A 224 -4.94 5.15 12.29
CA GLY A 224 -5.64 6.40 12.00
C GLY A 224 -6.89 6.16 11.13
N VAL A 225 -6.80 6.57 9.86
CA VAL A 225 -7.91 6.48 8.90
C VAL A 225 -7.72 5.26 8.01
N ARG A 226 -8.75 4.42 7.91
CA ARG A 226 -8.84 3.32 6.94
C ARG A 226 -10.03 3.52 6.02
N ALA A 227 -9.79 3.53 4.71
CA ALA A 227 -10.85 3.50 3.71
C ALA A 227 -10.72 2.25 2.83
N SER A 228 -11.85 1.65 2.46
CA SER A 228 -11.85 0.47 1.59
C SER A 228 -13.00 0.52 0.58
N GLY A 229 -12.66 0.57 -0.71
CA GLY A 229 -13.62 0.70 -1.81
C GLY A 229 -14.19 2.11 -2.00
N SER A 230 -14.06 2.99 -1.02
CA SER A 230 -14.65 4.34 -1.03
C SER A 230 -13.93 5.29 -2.00
N LYS A 231 -14.65 6.34 -2.44
CA LYS A 231 -14.00 7.55 -2.98
C LYS A 231 -13.50 8.38 -1.80
N VAL A 232 -12.20 8.68 -1.77
CA VAL A 232 -11.62 9.58 -0.76
C VAL A 232 -11.36 10.92 -1.42
N ASP A 233 -12.37 11.79 -1.35
CA ASP A 233 -12.42 13.10 -2.00
C ASP A 233 -11.35 14.04 -1.44
N TYR A 234 -11.17 14.04 -0.11
CA TYR A 234 -9.97 14.60 0.52
C TYR A 234 -9.78 14.11 1.97
N LEU A 235 -8.52 13.90 2.35
CA LEU A 235 -8.04 13.89 3.73
C LEU A 235 -7.02 15.02 3.88
N THR A 236 -7.41 16.10 4.54
CA THR A 236 -6.62 17.33 4.58
C THR A 236 -6.43 17.89 5.98
N GLU A 237 -5.32 18.61 6.17
CA GLU A 237 -5.04 19.38 7.38
C GLU A 237 -5.09 18.54 8.68
N CYS A 238 -4.82 17.23 8.60
CA CYS A 238 -4.84 16.34 9.75
C CYS A 238 -3.46 16.23 10.39
N LYS A 239 -3.41 16.38 11.71
CA LYS A 239 -2.22 16.05 12.51
C LYS A 239 -2.44 14.71 13.19
N ILE A 240 -1.71 13.69 12.75
CA ILE A 240 -1.95 12.28 13.06
C ILE A 240 -0.71 11.67 13.72
N SER A 241 -0.91 10.99 14.84
CA SER A 241 0.12 10.23 15.56
C SER A 241 -0.41 8.85 15.96
N THR A 242 0.11 7.79 15.36
CA THR A 242 -0.43 6.41 15.52
C THR A 242 0.66 5.37 15.75
N GLN A 243 0.33 4.30 16.48
CA GLN A 243 1.22 3.16 16.67
C GLN A 243 1.53 2.49 15.33
N LYS A 244 0.50 2.02 14.60
CA LYS A 244 0.61 1.37 13.29
C LYS A 244 0.28 2.37 12.16
N ASN A 245 -0.34 1.89 11.07
CA ASN A 245 -0.65 2.68 9.88
C ASN A 245 -1.46 3.94 10.23
N SER A 246 -0.99 5.11 9.78
CA SER A 246 -1.70 6.37 10.02
C SER A 246 -2.82 6.58 9.01
N ILE A 247 -2.59 6.29 7.73
CA ILE A 247 -3.60 6.35 6.67
C ILE A 247 -3.48 5.08 5.82
N GLU A 248 -4.57 4.34 5.66
CA GLU A 248 -4.63 3.09 4.88
C GLU A 248 -5.79 3.11 3.88
N MET A 249 -5.48 2.89 2.61
CA MET A 249 -6.36 3.02 1.47
C MET A 249 -6.35 1.71 0.68
N ASN A 250 -7.43 0.91 0.75
CA ASN A 250 -7.45 -0.42 0.12
C ASN A 250 -8.48 -0.47 -1.00
N VAL A 251 -8.05 -0.85 -2.21
CA VAL A 251 -8.95 -1.10 -3.35
C VAL A 251 -9.92 0.06 -3.60
N ASN A 252 -9.47 1.29 -3.35
CA ASN A 252 -10.34 2.47 -3.44
C ASN A 252 -10.72 2.76 -4.89
N ASN A 253 -11.98 3.16 -5.05
CA ASN A 253 -12.54 3.47 -6.35
C ASN A 253 -12.34 4.95 -6.66
N ARG A 254 -11.92 5.22 -7.90
CA ARG A 254 -11.92 6.54 -8.55
C ARG A 254 -10.89 7.54 -8.05
N GLU A 255 -10.89 7.88 -6.77
CA GLU A 255 -10.03 8.96 -6.28
C GLU A 255 -9.57 8.75 -4.83
N VAL A 256 -8.30 9.06 -4.60
CA VAL A 256 -7.68 9.15 -3.28
C VAL A 256 -6.86 10.42 -3.23
N PHE A 257 -7.34 11.42 -2.50
CA PHE A 257 -6.66 12.71 -2.35
C PHE A 257 -6.24 12.95 -0.90
N ILE A 258 -4.93 12.92 -0.63
CA ILE A 258 -4.35 13.07 0.72
C ILE A 258 -3.37 14.24 0.68
N LYS A 259 -3.71 15.35 1.35
CA LYS A 259 -2.89 16.56 1.29
C LYS A 259 -2.73 17.31 2.60
N ASP A 260 -1.66 18.09 2.72
CA ASP A 260 -1.46 19.04 3.82
C ASP A 260 -1.53 18.42 5.24
N ASN A 261 -1.20 17.13 5.36
CA ASN A 261 -1.23 16.42 6.64
C ASN A 261 0.15 16.38 7.32
N ALA A 262 0.14 16.29 8.65
CA ALA A 262 1.34 16.01 9.45
C ALA A 262 1.18 14.66 10.16
N ILE A 263 2.00 13.69 9.76
CA ILE A 263 1.88 12.29 10.12
C ILE A 263 3.11 11.82 10.90
N ARG A 264 2.87 11.10 12.01
CA ARG A 264 3.89 10.38 12.76
C ARG A 264 3.44 8.95 13.03
N SER A 265 4.19 7.96 12.57
CA SER A 265 3.87 6.54 12.72
C SER A 265 5.02 5.81 13.42
N PHE A 266 4.71 5.05 14.49
CA PHE A 266 5.74 4.45 15.35
C PHE A 266 6.22 3.08 14.84
N THR A 267 5.32 2.18 14.49
CA THR A 267 5.58 0.78 14.08
C THR A 267 4.82 0.38 12.82
N GLY A 268 4.11 1.32 12.18
CA GLY A 268 3.43 1.11 10.90
C GLY A 268 3.84 2.14 9.84
N HIS A 269 3.17 2.08 8.69
CA HIS A 269 3.41 3.01 7.58
C HIS A 269 2.78 4.39 7.84
N GLY A 270 3.31 5.41 7.18
CA GLY A 270 2.67 6.73 7.16
C GLY A 270 1.36 6.68 6.37
N ILE A 271 1.50 6.57 5.06
CA ILE A 271 0.39 6.43 4.10
C ILE A 271 0.60 5.12 3.35
N SER A 272 -0.41 4.26 3.34
CA SER A 272 -0.43 3.01 2.58
C SER A 272 -1.61 2.99 1.62
N ILE A 273 -1.31 2.81 0.34
CA ILE A 273 -2.28 2.66 -0.74
C ILE A 273 -2.07 1.29 -1.35
N GLN A 274 -3.08 0.43 -1.20
CA GLN A 274 -3.03 -0.97 -1.58
C GLN A 274 -4.01 -1.26 -2.71
N GLN A 275 -3.52 -1.91 -3.75
CA GLN A 275 -4.31 -2.36 -4.90
C GLN A 275 -5.15 -1.24 -5.51
N ALA A 276 -4.52 -0.09 -5.77
CA ALA A 276 -5.16 0.97 -6.52
C ALA A 276 -5.55 0.43 -7.91
N ARG A 277 -6.86 0.50 -8.23
CA ARG A 277 -7.39 0.09 -9.54
C ARG A 277 -6.88 1.03 -10.62
N PRO A 278 -6.76 0.60 -11.88
CA PRO A 278 -6.15 1.45 -12.90
C PRO A 278 -6.91 2.74 -13.22
N SER A 279 -8.20 2.78 -12.92
CA SER A 279 -9.05 3.96 -13.07
C SER A 279 -8.99 4.91 -11.88
N THR A 280 -8.23 4.58 -10.83
CA THR A 280 -8.15 5.37 -9.60
C THR A 280 -7.08 6.43 -9.74
N LYS A 281 -7.47 7.69 -9.57
CA LYS A 281 -6.56 8.83 -9.44
C LYS A 281 -6.05 8.89 -7.99
N VAL A 282 -4.74 8.92 -7.82
CA VAL A 282 -4.06 8.94 -6.53
C VAL A 282 -3.22 10.20 -6.45
N PHE A 283 -3.47 11.00 -5.42
CA PHE A 283 -2.73 12.22 -5.15
C PHE A 283 -2.31 12.26 -3.68
N VAL A 284 -1.00 12.26 -3.44
CA VAL A 284 -0.40 12.39 -2.11
C VAL A 284 0.51 13.62 -2.13
N ILE A 285 -0.02 14.76 -1.67
CA ILE A 285 0.56 16.09 -1.94
C ILE A 285 0.86 16.85 -0.65
N ASN A 286 2.04 17.45 -0.53
CA ASN A 286 2.38 18.38 0.56
C ASN A 286 2.19 17.80 1.99
N ASN A 287 2.45 16.50 2.18
CA ASN A 287 2.38 15.89 3.50
C ASN A 287 3.74 15.93 4.21
N LYS A 288 3.73 16.17 5.51
CA LYS A 288 4.90 16.01 6.38
C LYS A 288 4.81 14.68 7.12
N ILE A 289 5.68 13.73 6.81
CA ILE A 289 5.59 12.36 7.31
C ILE A 289 6.84 11.99 8.09
N THR A 290 6.68 11.37 9.26
CA THR A 290 7.79 10.81 10.04
C THR A 290 7.49 9.37 10.42
N VAL A 291 8.38 8.44 10.05
CA VAL A 291 8.28 7.02 10.40
C VAL A 291 9.44 6.61 11.29
N LEU A 292 9.16 5.89 12.38
CA LEU A 292 10.13 5.55 13.41
C LEU A 292 10.49 4.06 13.45
N GLY A 293 9.57 3.20 13.02
CA GLY A 293 9.72 1.75 13.13
C GLY A 293 10.85 1.23 12.26
N LYS A 294 11.17 -0.06 12.39
CA LYS A 294 12.03 -0.76 11.42
C LYS A 294 11.23 -1.10 10.16
N GLY A 295 11.82 -0.85 9.00
CA GLY A 295 11.33 -1.28 7.68
C GLY A 295 9.94 -0.81 7.26
N LYS A 296 9.53 0.33 7.81
CA LYS A 296 8.28 1.02 7.47
C LYS A 296 8.47 1.98 6.32
N LYS A 297 7.37 2.24 5.63
CA LYS A 297 7.29 3.09 4.45
C LYS A 297 6.56 4.36 4.86
N ALA A 298 7.15 5.53 4.59
CA ALA A 298 6.44 6.78 4.83
C ALA A 298 5.28 6.91 3.83
N ILE A 299 5.50 6.55 2.57
CA ILE A 299 4.46 6.35 1.56
C ILE A 299 4.71 4.99 0.91
N LEU A 300 3.72 4.10 0.98
CA LEU A 300 3.67 2.84 0.24
C LEU A 300 2.52 2.89 -0.75
N ALA A 301 2.80 2.64 -2.02
CA ALA A 301 1.77 2.45 -3.03
C ALA A 301 2.02 1.12 -3.77
N ASN A 302 1.04 0.23 -3.70
CA ASN A 302 1.04 -1.10 -4.28
C ASN A 302 -0.10 -1.20 -5.30
N SER A 303 0.20 -1.75 -6.48
CA SER A 303 -0.80 -2.09 -7.50
C SER A 303 -0.42 -3.41 -8.20
N PHE A 304 -1.11 -3.80 -9.27
CA PHE A 304 -0.85 -5.04 -10.01
C PHE A 304 -0.45 -4.76 -11.47
N GLY A 305 0.45 -3.80 -11.69
CA GLY A 305 0.81 -3.38 -13.05
C GLY A 305 -0.35 -2.70 -13.77
N THR A 306 -1.26 -2.11 -13.01
CA THR A 306 -2.42 -1.39 -13.54
C THR A 306 -2.15 0.12 -13.46
N GLY A 307 -2.42 0.87 -14.54
CA GLY A 307 -2.10 2.30 -14.69
C GLY A 307 -2.99 3.26 -13.89
N GLY A 308 -3.14 4.51 -14.35
CA GLY A 308 -3.91 5.54 -13.65
C GLY A 308 -3.07 6.79 -13.36
N ILE A 309 -3.71 7.86 -12.88
CA ILE A 309 -2.99 9.07 -12.46
C ILE A 309 -2.49 8.81 -11.05
N ALA A 310 -1.17 8.73 -10.85
CA ALA A 310 -0.58 8.58 -9.52
C ALA A 310 0.50 9.63 -9.31
N GLN A 311 0.25 10.56 -8.37
CA GLN A 311 1.09 11.72 -8.11
C GLN A 311 1.48 11.76 -6.62
N PHE A 312 2.79 11.81 -6.37
CA PHE A 312 3.39 11.88 -5.03
C PHE A 312 4.28 13.12 -4.99
N GLU A 313 3.74 14.24 -4.50
CA GLU A 313 4.32 15.56 -4.75
C GLU A 313 4.61 16.34 -3.48
N ARG A 314 5.75 17.03 -3.45
CA ARG A 314 6.07 18.02 -2.41
C ARG A 314 5.98 17.46 -0.99
N ASN A 315 6.13 16.15 -0.79
CA ASN A 315 6.08 15.55 0.53
C ASN A 315 7.43 15.74 1.24
N ARG A 316 7.38 16.05 2.54
CA ARG A 316 8.56 16.16 3.40
C ARG A 316 8.59 14.98 4.36
N ILE A 317 9.54 14.07 4.15
CA ILE A 317 9.64 12.79 4.83
C ILE A 317 10.86 12.76 5.74
N ASN A 318 10.70 12.23 6.96
CA ASN A 318 11.79 11.94 7.88
C ASN A 318 11.77 10.45 8.28
N LEU A 319 12.87 9.76 8.04
CA LEU A 319 13.05 8.33 8.34
C LEU A 319 13.91 8.19 9.60
N GLN A 320 13.33 7.70 10.69
CA GLN A 320 14.00 7.65 12.01
C GLN A 320 14.44 6.25 12.44
N GLY A 321 13.86 5.20 11.86
CA GLY A 321 14.27 3.81 12.10
C GLY A 321 15.09 3.18 10.97
N PRO A 322 15.73 2.03 11.21
CA PRO A 322 16.48 1.28 10.21
C PRO A 322 15.56 0.67 9.16
N THR A 323 16.11 0.35 7.99
CA THR A 323 15.45 -0.26 6.82
C THR A 323 14.23 0.49 6.28
N ASN A 324 13.93 1.67 6.81
CA ASN A 324 12.79 2.48 6.40
C ASN A 324 12.93 2.97 4.98
N THR A 325 11.78 3.10 4.30
CA THR A 325 11.70 3.67 2.95
C THR A 325 10.88 4.95 2.96
N GLY A 326 11.35 5.97 2.23
CA GLY A 326 10.61 7.21 2.05
C GLY A 326 9.36 6.98 1.21
N ILE A 327 9.53 6.74 -0.08
CA ILE A 327 8.44 6.44 -1.01
C ILE A 327 8.73 5.10 -1.66
N GLU A 328 7.83 4.12 -1.52
CA GLU A 328 7.90 2.84 -2.23
C GLU A 328 6.74 2.74 -3.21
N LEU A 329 7.07 2.61 -4.49
CA LEU A 329 6.12 2.41 -5.58
C LEU A 329 6.36 1.02 -6.17
N ASN A 330 5.41 0.12 -5.98
CA ASN A 330 5.51 -1.26 -6.43
C ASN A 330 4.38 -1.60 -7.40
N SER A 331 4.76 -2.06 -8.59
CA SER A 331 3.86 -2.52 -9.64
C SER A 331 2.88 -1.42 -10.07
N ILE A 332 3.34 -0.17 -10.13
CA ILE A 332 2.55 0.99 -10.58
C ILE A 332 3.00 1.40 -11.98
N LYS A 333 2.04 1.75 -12.83
CA LYS A 333 2.34 2.32 -14.15
C LYS A 333 2.07 3.82 -14.16
N ASP A 334 2.93 4.53 -14.88
CA ASP A 334 2.83 5.97 -15.14
C ASP A 334 2.84 6.89 -13.92
N ALA A 335 3.34 6.44 -12.77
CA ALA A 335 3.46 7.27 -11.58
C ALA A 335 4.41 8.46 -11.77
N PHE A 336 4.17 9.53 -11.01
CA PHE A 336 5.01 10.70 -10.92
C PHE A 336 5.33 10.98 -9.45
N ALA A 337 6.61 10.98 -9.08
CA ALA A 337 7.06 11.42 -7.78
C ALA A 337 7.97 12.63 -7.95
N PHE A 338 7.52 13.80 -7.49
CA PHE A 338 8.28 15.02 -7.70
C PHE A 338 8.35 15.99 -6.53
N SER A 339 9.46 16.72 -6.48
CA SER A 339 9.75 17.74 -5.47
C SER A 339 9.60 17.23 -4.03
N ASN A 340 9.79 15.92 -3.80
CA ASN A 340 9.79 15.35 -2.46
C ASN A 340 11.14 15.58 -1.79
N VAL A 341 11.12 15.78 -0.47
CA VAL A 341 12.33 15.93 0.35
C VAL A 341 12.34 14.83 1.40
N ILE A 342 13.34 13.96 1.34
CA ILE A 342 13.45 12.77 2.19
C ILE A 342 14.72 12.88 3.02
N ASN A 343 14.58 12.80 4.34
CA ASN A 343 15.69 12.93 5.28
C ASN A 343 15.81 11.67 6.12
N PHE A 344 16.97 11.05 6.07
CA PHE A 344 17.34 9.98 6.98
C PHE A 344 17.86 10.55 8.29
N GLN A 345 17.52 9.91 9.39
CA GLN A 345 18.19 10.12 10.66
C GLN A 345 19.63 9.64 10.56
N THR A 346 20.56 10.43 11.10
CA THR A 346 21.98 10.08 11.15
C THR A 346 22.18 8.71 11.79
N GLY A 347 22.89 7.84 11.07
CA GLY A 347 23.23 6.48 11.52
C GLY A 347 22.16 5.41 11.25
N ALA A 348 20.99 5.76 10.72
CA ALA A 348 20.02 4.75 10.26
C ALA A 348 20.60 3.96 9.09
N GLN A 349 20.49 2.63 9.10
CA GLN A 349 21.07 1.72 8.10
C GLN A 349 19.99 1.01 7.27
N GLY A 350 20.36 0.56 6.07
CA GLY A 350 19.54 -0.29 5.18
C GLY A 350 18.30 0.38 4.56
N GLY A 351 18.14 1.69 4.72
CA GLY A 351 16.94 2.38 4.28
C GLY A 351 17.00 2.88 2.82
N LYS A 352 15.84 3.22 2.26
CA LYS A 352 15.69 3.63 0.86
C LYS A 352 15.00 4.99 0.78
N GLY A 353 15.52 5.93 -0.01
CA GLY A 353 14.87 7.23 -0.19
C GLY A 353 13.59 7.07 -0.98
N ILE A 354 13.73 6.81 -2.28
CA ILE A 354 12.64 6.45 -3.18
C ILE A 354 12.94 5.09 -3.80
N ALA A 355 12.03 4.14 -3.62
CA ALA A 355 12.11 2.80 -4.17
C ALA A 355 11.08 2.59 -5.29
N ILE A 356 11.55 2.06 -6.43
CA ILE A 356 10.73 1.61 -7.55
C ILE A 356 10.91 0.10 -7.70
N GLN A 357 9.79 -0.63 -7.86
CA GLN A 357 9.77 -2.08 -7.98
C GLN A 357 8.75 -2.52 -9.04
N ASN A 358 9.19 -3.04 -10.19
CA ASN A 358 8.32 -3.50 -11.29
C ASN A 358 7.36 -2.40 -11.79
N ASN A 359 7.88 -1.19 -12.00
CA ASN A 359 7.07 -0.08 -12.52
C ASN A 359 7.35 0.15 -14.01
N GLU A 360 6.31 0.61 -14.71
CA GLU A 360 6.41 1.04 -16.11
C GLU A 360 6.18 2.56 -16.20
N GLY A 361 7.09 3.31 -16.84
CA GLY A 361 6.88 4.73 -17.13
C GLY A 361 6.86 5.65 -15.91
N THR A 362 7.42 5.22 -14.76
CA THR A 362 7.49 6.07 -13.56
C THR A 362 8.54 7.17 -13.72
N TYR A 363 8.17 8.40 -13.34
CA TYR A 363 9.05 9.56 -13.38
C TYR A 363 9.41 10.05 -11.98
N LEU A 364 10.71 10.13 -11.70
CA LEU A 364 11.27 10.73 -10.48
C LEU A 364 11.91 12.07 -10.85
N GLN A 365 11.27 13.17 -10.46
CA GLN A 365 11.73 14.52 -10.82
C GLN A 365 11.97 15.42 -9.61
N CYS A 366 13.09 16.16 -9.59
CA CYS A 366 13.35 17.20 -8.58
C CYS A 366 13.27 16.70 -7.12
N ASN A 367 13.47 15.40 -6.87
CA ASN A 367 13.45 14.87 -5.52
C ASN A 367 14.81 15.12 -4.85
N THR A 368 14.77 15.42 -3.55
CA THR A 368 15.98 15.55 -2.72
C THR A 368 16.00 14.44 -1.69
N VAL A 369 17.06 13.63 -1.68
CA VAL A 369 17.30 12.60 -0.66
C VAL A 369 18.58 12.92 0.11
N ASN A 370 18.42 13.10 1.42
CA ASN A 370 19.48 13.41 2.37
C ASN A 370 19.73 12.19 3.27
N GLY A 371 20.83 11.48 3.06
CA GLY A 371 21.13 10.23 3.79
C GLY A 371 21.51 10.40 5.26
N GLY A 372 21.68 11.64 5.75
CA GLY A 372 22.03 11.90 7.14
C GLY A 372 23.42 11.37 7.55
N GLY A 373 24.20 10.87 6.59
CA GLY A 373 25.47 10.17 6.78
C GLY A 373 25.60 8.98 5.82
N LYS A 374 26.81 8.42 5.71
CA LYS A 374 27.13 7.28 4.84
C LYS A 374 26.90 5.94 5.56
N ALA A 375 25.72 5.77 6.15
CA ALA A 375 25.38 4.56 6.89
C ALA A 375 25.08 3.40 5.94
N ASP A 376 25.58 2.21 6.29
CA ASP A 376 25.56 1.00 5.47
C ASP A 376 24.14 0.58 5.03
N GLY A 377 24.03 0.07 3.81
CA GLY A 377 22.81 -0.33 3.12
C GLY A 377 21.87 0.81 2.68
N ASN A 378 22.24 2.08 2.87
CA ASN A 378 21.35 3.19 2.53
C ASN A 378 21.41 3.57 1.06
N HIS A 379 20.23 3.64 0.44
CA HIS A 379 20.06 3.97 -0.97
C HIS A 379 19.25 5.26 -1.14
N GLY A 380 19.71 6.17 -2.01
CA GLY A 380 18.98 7.38 -2.36
C GLY A 380 17.78 7.08 -3.25
N LEU A 381 18.06 6.76 -4.51
CA LEU A 381 17.09 6.20 -5.45
C LEU A 381 17.38 4.71 -5.63
N TYR A 382 16.39 3.85 -5.38
CA TYR A 382 16.53 2.41 -5.37
C TYR A 382 15.58 1.78 -6.39
N ILE A 383 16.11 1.42 -7.55
CA ILE A 383 15.30 1.04 -8.71
C ILE A 383 15.53 -0.43 -9.03
N TRP A 384 14.44 -1.19 -9.02
CA TRP A 384 14.37 -2.57 -9.47
C TRP A 384 13.28 -2.69 -10.52
N ASP A 385 13.61 -3.17 -11.72
CA ASP A 385 12.61 -3.40 -12.77
C ASP A 385 11.83 -2.11 -13.09
N GLY A 386 12.58 -1.05 -13.40
CA GLY A 386 12.06 0.28 -13.73
C GLY A 386 11.94 0.48 -15.24
N GLU A 387 11.05 -0.25 -15.90
CA GLU A 387 10.85 -0.16 -17.34
C GLU A 387 10.45 1.26 -17.75
N ASN A 388 11.14 1.80 -18.77
CA ASN A 388 10.78 3.07 -19.39
C ASN A 388 10.69 4.24 -18.38
N GLY A 389 11.41 4.17 -17.27
CA GLY A 389 11.44 5.21 -16.25
C GLY A 389 12.15 6.48 -16.73
N GLY A 390 12.04 7.53 -15.93
CA GLY A 390 12.89 8.71 -16.05
C GLY A 390 13.24 9.31 -14.71
N TYR A 391 14.47 9.82 -14.63
CA TYR A 391 15.12 10.25 -13.40
C TYR A 391 15.79 11.60 -13.66
N SER A 392 15.06 12.68 -13.40
CA SER A 392 15.48 14.03 -13.78
C SER A 392 15.62 14.98 -12.59
N CYS A 393 16.64 15.82 -12.60
CA CYS A 393 16.82 16.91 -11.64
C CYS A 393 16.91 16.47 -10.16
N ASN A 394 17.17 15.19 -9.88
CA ASN A 394 17.18 14.69 -8.51
C ASN A 394 18.48 15.11 -7.82
N THR A 395 18.43 15.28 -6.50
CA THR A 395 19.62 15.48 -5.67
C THR A 395 19.69 14.37 -4.64
N VAL A 396 20.80 13.62 -4.64
CA VAL A 396 21.09 12.61 -3.62
C VAL A 396 22.39 13.00 -2.92
N GLN A 397 22.35 13.08 -1.59
CA GLN A 397 23.49 13.60 -0.84
C GLN A 397 23.70 12.94 0.51
N ASN A 398 24.97 12.85 0.90
CA ASN A 398 25.42 12.28 2.16
C ASN A 398 24.78 10.91 2.46
N ILE A 399 24.85 10.01 1.48
CA ILE A 399 24.25 8.68 1.53
C ILE A 399 25.25 7.64 1.03
N GLU A 400 25.13 6.37 1.43
CA GLU A 400 26.06 5.32 0.99
C GLU A 400 25.96 5.11 -0.53
N THR A 401 24.80 4.74 -1.06
CA THR A 401 24.60 4.61 -2.51
C THR A 401 23.60 5.66 -2.99
N GLY A 402 24.03 6.58 -3.85
CA GLY A 402 23.18 7.66 -4.36
C GLY A 402 22.02 7.15 -5.20
N THR A 403 22.31 6.41 -6.27
CA THR A 403 21.31 5.73 -7.09
C THR A 403 21.78 4.32 -7.38
N PHE A 404 20.92 3.34 -7.10
CA PHE A 404 21.11 1.95 -7.41
C PHE A 404 20.05 1.50 -8.41
N ILE A 405 20.49 0.84 -9.48
CA ILE A 405 19.60 0.27 -10.48
C ILE A 405 19.99 -1.19 -10.69
N ALA A 406 19.02 -2.08 -10.57
CA ALA A 406 19.13 -3.50 -10.88
C ALA A 406 17.91 -3.94 -11.68
N MET A 407 18.04 -5.05 -12.42
CA MET A 407 16.97 -5.68 -13.18
C MET A 407 16.26 -4.76 -14.19
N GLY A 408 16.33 -5.09 -15.47
CA GLY A 408 15.33 -4.65 -16.46
C GLY A 408 14.93 -3.16 -16.45
N SER A 409 15.90 -2.25 -16.40
CA SER A 409 15.62 -0.81 -16.24
C SER A 409 15.85 0.00 -17.52
N SER A 410 15.42 -0.53 -18.67
CA SER A 410 15.60 0.11 -19.99
C SER A 410 15.01 1.53 -20.01
N SER A 411 15.88 2.53 -19.93
CA SER A 411 15.53 3.95 -19.77
C SER A 411 16.49 4.83 -20.58
N PRO A 412 16.65 4.59 -21.90
CA PRO A 412 17.58 5.33 -22.73
C PRO A 412 17.23 6.82 -22.68
N GLU A 413 18.25 7.66 -22.56
CA GLU A 413 18.18 9.11 -22.60
C GLU A 413 17.29 9.75 -21.50
N ALA A 414 16.98 9.02 -20.44
CA ALA A 414 16.02 9.42 -19.40
C ALA A 414 16.65 9.67 -18.02
N PHE A 415 17.98 9.57 -17.88
CA PHE A 415 18.71 9.87 -16.64
C PHE A 415 19.40 11.23 -16.76
N THR A 416 18.75 12.30 -16.29
CA THR A 416 19.13 13.68 -16.63
C THR A 416 19.36 14.56 -15.40
N GLU A 417 20.46 15.31 -15.38
CA GLU A 417 20.76 16.37 -14.42
C GLU A 417 20.58 15.96 -12.95
N THR A 418 20.82 14.70 -12.63
CA THR A 418 20.87 14.24 -11.24
C THR A 418 22.20 14.65 -10.63
N THR A 419 22.14 15.23 -9.43
CA THR A 419 23.30 15.67 -8.65
C THR A 419 23.58 14.68 -7.53
N PHE A 420 24.76 14.07 -7.58
CA PHE A 420 25.33 13.24 -6.53
C PHE A 420 26.30 14.10 -5.70
N ASN A 421 25.92 14.44 -4.47
CA ASN A 421 26.72 15.28 -3.59
C ASN A 421 27.21 14.51 -2.36
N SER A 422 28.42 13.97 -2.46
CA SER A 422 29.13 13.22 -1.41
C SER A 422 28.42 11.93 -0.96
N GLY A 423 29.15 10.82 -0.87
CA GLY A 423 28.54 9.53 -0.52
C GLY A 423 29.52 8.37 -0.43
N GLY A 424 29.02 7.13 -0.39
CA GLY A 424 29.83 5.93 -0.65
C GLY A 424 30.11 5.85 -2.14
N THR A 425 29.11 5.41 -2.92
CA THR A 425 29.06 5.46 -4.38
C THR A 425 27.96 6.41 -4.86
N GLY A 426 28.23 7.20 -5.90
CA GLY A 426 27.20 8.07 -6.50
C GLY A 426 26.16 7.27 -7.28
N LEU A 427 26.54 6.73 -8.44
CA LEU A 427 25.70 5.89 -9.29
C LEU A 427 26.22 4.45 -9.29
N ARG A 428 25.37 3.48 -9.00
CA ARG A 428 25.69 2.05 -9.06
C ARG A 428 24.70 1.33 -9.97
N LEU A 429 25.21 0.75 -11.05
CA LEU A 429 24.46 -0.19 -11.88
C LEU A 429 24.85 -1.61 -11.49
N ASP A 430 23.87 -2.43 -11.12
CA ASP A 430 24.08 -3.86 -10.85
C ASP A 430 24.58 -4.59 -12.10
N ALA A 431 25.16 -5.78 -11.93
CA ALA A 431 25.61 -6.62 -13.03
C ALA A 431 24.46 -7.02 -13.97
N SER A 432 23.21 -7.09 -13.47
CA SER A 432 22.02 -7.35 -14.27
C SER A 432 21.43 -6.13 -14.99
N ALA A 433 21.92 -4.92 -14.69
CA ALA A 433 21.29 -3.69 -15.16
C ALA A 433 21.76 -3.31 -16.58
N ALA A 434 20.79 -2.95 -17.41
CA ALA A 434 21.01 -2.28 -18.69
C ALA A 434 19.97 -1.17 -18.86
N ILE A 435 20.42 0.09 -18.90
CA ILE A 435 19.53 1.26 -18.91
C ILE A 435 19.51 2.00 -20.25
N GLY A 436 20.35 1.61 -21.21
CA GLY A 436 20.50 2.31 -22.48
C GLY A 436 21.40 3.55 -22.39
N PRO A 437 21.78 4.14 -23.54
CA PRO A 437 22.69 5.28 -23.59
C PRO A 437 22.10 6.53 -22.94
N GLN A 438 22.99 7.36 -22.39
CA GLN A 438 22.70 8.65 -21.76
C GLN A 438 23.63 9.72 -22.33
N THR A 439 23.22 10.38 -23.40
CA THR A 439 24.06 11.33 -24.13
C THR A 439 23.90 12.75 -23.64
N HIS A 440 24.98 13.33 -23.11
CA HIS A 440 25.06 14.73 -22.64
C HIS A 440 23.97 15.11 -21.64
N ARG A 441 23.54 14.18 -20.79
CA ARG A 441 22.40 14.37 -19.90
C ARG A 441 22.67 15.23 -18.67
N GLY A 442 23.84 15.86 -18.55
CA GLY A 442 24.09 16.89 -17.53
C GLY A 442 24.17 16.42 -16.07
N ASN A 443 24.28 15.11 -15.81
CA ASN A 443 24.46 14.57 -14.46
C ASN A 443 25.76 15.08 -13.83
N ARG A 444 25.76 15.27 -12.49
CA ARG A 444 26.89 15.87 -11.77
C ARG A 444 27.29 15.10 -10.52
N TRP A 445 28.59 15.00 -10.29
CA TRP A 445 29.23 14.42 -9.11
C TRP A 445 30.02 15.51 -8.39
N THR A 446 29.38 16.15 -7.42
CA THR A 446 29.88 17.34 -6.72
C THR A 446 30.17 17.00 -5.27
N GLY A 447 31.25 16.30 -4.97
CA GLY A 447 31.58 15.94 -3.59
C GLY A 447 32.59 14.79 -3.45
N SER A 448 32.72 14.27 -2.24
CA SER A 448 33.68 13.20 -1.91
C SER A 448 33.00 11.84 -1.76
N PHE A 449 33.48 10.86 -2.54
CA PHE A 449 32.99 9.49 -2.56
C PHE A 449 33.94 8.57 -1.79
N GLY A 450 33.38 7.65 -0.98
CA GLY A 450 34.15 6.64 -0.25
C GLY A 450 34.64 5.52 -1.17
N GLY A 451 33.81 5.16 -2.15
CA GLY A 451 34.14 4.31 -3.30
C GLY A 451 34.28 5.17 -4.56
N PHE A 452 33.36 4.99 -5.51
CA PHE A 452 33.41 5.64 -6.82
C PHE A 452 32.27 6.64 -7.04
N GLY A 453 32.50 7.66 -7.86
CA GLY A 453 31.41 8.54 -8.30
C GLY A 453 30.37 7.73 -9.08
N ALA A 454 30.82 6.80 -9.92
CA ALA A 454 29.95 5.84 -10.57
C ALA A 454 30.65 4.47 -10.69
N GLU A 455 29.89 3.39 -10.62
CA GLU A 455 30.38 2.04 -10.90
C GLU A 455 29.31 1.16 -11.55
N HIS A 456 29.77 0.24 -12.38
CA HIS A 456 28.96 -0.85 -12.90
C HIS A 456 29.50 -2.17 -12.34
N LEU A 457 28.65 -3.00 -11.76
CA LEU A 457 29.07 -4.25 -11.11
C LEU A 457 29.30 -5.42 -12.10
N ALA A 458 28.98 -5.24 -13.39
CA ALA A 458 29.29 -6.24 -14.40
C ALA A 458 30.81 -6.34 -14.56
N THR A 459 31.31 -7.52 -14.93
CA THR A 459 32.74 -7.74 -15.18
C THR A 459 33.12 -7.64 -16.65
N SER A 460 32.14 -7.80 -17.55
CA SER A 460 32.32 -7.73 -19.01
C SER A 460 32.03 -6.34 -19.53
N SER A 461 32.91 -5.81 -20.38
CA SER A 461 32.71 -4.50 -20.98
C SER A 461 31.52 -4.42 -21.91
N GLN A 462 31.18 -5.54 -22.54
CA GLN A 462 30.02 -5.62 -23.42
C GLN A 462 28.69 -5.33 -22.69
N VAL A 463 28.63 -5.56 -21.37
CA VAL A 463 27.43 -5.28 -20.57
C VAL A 463 27.33 -3.78 -20.28
N TRP A 464 28.40 -3.15 -19.77
CA TRP A 464 28.35 -1.73 -19.45
C TRP A 464 28.32 -0.82 -20.69
N ASP A 465 28.78 -1.30 -21.86
CA ASP A 465 28.66 -0.62 -23.15
C ASP A 465 27.19 -0.43 -23.59
N GLN A 466 26.23 -1.11 -22.95
CA GLN A 466 24.79 -0.94 -23.21
C GLN A 466 24.15 0.15 -22.32
N SER A 467 24.93 0.78 -21.45
CA SER A 467 24.45 1.80 -20.49
C SER A 467 25.37 3.03 -20.47
N THR A 468 25.99 3.40 -21.60
CA THR A 468 27.03 4.45 -21.66
C THR A 468 26.51 5.83 -21.26
N PHE A 469 27.34 6.60 -20.55
CA PHE A 469 27.09 8.00 -20.23
C PHE A 469 28.04 8.91 -21.02
N THR A 470 27.60 9.42 -22.18
CA THR A 470 28.43 10.32 -22.98
C THR A 470 28.54 11.69 -22.33
N VAL A 471 29.75 12.13 -22.06
CA VAL A 471 30.05 13.39 -21.38
C VAL A 471 30.87 14.33 -22.26
N HIS A 472 30.76 15.63 -22.02
CA HIS A 472 31.50 16.64 -22.78
C HIS A 472 32.91 16.94 -22.24
N THR A 473 33.24 16.41 -21.07
CA THR A 473 34.53 16.63 -20.39
C THR A 473 34.86 15.44 -19.50
N THR A 474 36.16 15.15 -19.35
CA THR A 474 36.68 14.14 -18.42
C THR A 474 37.18 14.75 -17.11
N SER A 475 36.73 15.96 -16.77
CA SER A 475 37.16 16.69 -15.58
C SER A 475 36.00 17.45 -14.92
N GLY A 476 36.19 17.83 -13.65
CA GLY A 476 35.19 18.59 -12.91
C GLY A 476 33.99 17.73 -12.51
N SER A 477 32.83 18.36 -12.34
CA SER A 477 31.65 17.70 -11.78
C SER A 477 30.89 16.83 -12.78
N TYR A 478 31.18 16.88 -14.08
CA TYR A 478 30.45 16.08 -15.09
C TYR A 478 31.08 14.71 -15.35
N TYR A 479 32.22 14.42 -14.74
CA TYR A 479 32.92 13.15 -14.89
C TYR A 479 33.18 12.51 -13.51
N PRO A 480 32.60 11.34 -13.20
CA PRO A 480 32.80 10.68 -11.91
C PRO A 480 34.19 10.04 -11.80
N SER A 481 34.61 9.71 -10.57
CA SER A 481 35.62 8.67 -10.39
C SER A 481 35.01 7.31 -10.73
N LEU A 482 35.80 6.46 -11.40
CA LEU A 482 35.35 5.16 -11.92
C LEU A 482 36.29 4.03 -11.46
N PRO A 483 35.80 2.79 -11.34
CA PRO A 483 36.64 1.62 -11.18
C PRO A 483 37.67 1.46 -12.32
N PRO A 484 38.83 0.83 -12.07
CA PRO A 484 39.82 0.55 -13.10
C PRO A 484 39.21 -0.18 -14.30
N GLY A 485 39.45 0.34 -15.51
CA GLY A 485 38.97 -0.26 -16.76
C GLY A 485 37.57 0.17 -17.22
N GLN A 486 36.80 0.88 -16.37
CA GLN A 486 35.45 1.33 -16.73
C GLN A 486 35.38 2.70 -17.41
N ASN A 487 36.52 3.35 -17.71
CA ASN A 487 36.53 4.62 -18.46
C ASN A 487 35.71 4.61 -19.78
N PRO A 488 35.68 3.51 -20.57
CA PRO A 488 34.85 3.44 -21.78
C PRO A 488 33.34 3.57 -21.53
N TRP A 489 32.87 3.32 -20.30
CA TRP A 489 31.48 3.51 -19.91
C TRP A 489 31.06 5.00 -19.90
N PHE A 490 32.03 5.91 -19.75
CA PHE A 490 31.85 7.36 -19.83
C PHE A 490 32.64 7.94 -21.02
N PRO A 491 32.20 7.70 -22.27
CA PRO A 491 32.90 8.21 -23.43
C PRO A 491 32.87 9.74 -23.47
N ASN A 492 33.98 10.34 -23.92
CA ASN A 492 34.15 11.78 -24.00
C ASN A 492 33.85 12.29 -25.42
N ASP A 493 32.87 13.18 -25.54
CA ASP A 493 32.55 13.96 -26.73
C ASP A 493 32.68 15.46 -26.43
N PRO A 494 33.87 16.07 -26.65
CA PRO A 494 34.12 17.48 -26.34
C PRO A 494 33.22 18.49 -27.07
N ALA A 495 32.54 18.08 -28.15
CA ALA A 495 31.59 18.93 -28.87
C ALA A 495 30.18 18.91 -28.24
N GLY A 496 29.92 17.97 -27.33
CA GLY A 496 28.66 17.82 -26.62
C GLY A 496 28.30 19.01 -25.75
N ILE A 497 27.00 19.28 -25.65
CA ILE A 497 26.46 20.32 -24.77
C ILE A 497 25.65 19.63 -23.67
N PRO A 498 26.05 19.75 -22.39
CA PRO A 498 25.28 19.15 -21.30
C PRO A 498 23.88 19.74 -21.24
N SER A 499 22.89 18.89 -20.94
CA SER A 499 21.51 19.29 -20.67
C SER A 499 21.44 20.39 -19.62
N THR A 500 20.52 21.32 -19.83
CA THR A 500 20.17 22.43 -18.93
C THR A 500 18.67 22.48 -18.63
N ALA A 501 17.95 21.39 -18.91
CA ALA A 501 16.51 21.25 -18.74
C ALA A 501 16.07 21.50 -17.29
N CYS A 502 16.92 21.23 -16.30
CA CYS A 502 16.62 21.47 -14.89
C CYS A 502 17.10 22.83 -14.37
N LEU A 503 17.75 23.64 -15.22
CA LEU A 503 18.24 24.99 -14.88
C LEU A 503 17.30 26.11 -15.34
N GLU A 504 16.22 25.76 -16.05
CA GLU A 504 15.18 26.70 -16.44
C GLU A 504 14.31 27.09 -15.23
N ASP A 505 13.91 28.36 -15.16
CA ASP A 505 13.05 28.86 -14.07
C ASP A 505 11.71 28.10 -14.08
N GLY A 506 11.30 27.58 -12.92
CA GLY A 506 10.10 26.78 -12.77
C GLY A 506 10.17 25.31 -13.19
N ALA A 507 11.33 24.78 -13.62
CA ALA A 507 11.49 23.36 -14.01
C ALA A 507 11.14 22.35 -12.91
N CYS A 508 11.10 22.78 -11.64
CA CYS A 508 10.72 21.98 -10.48
C CYS A 508 9.40 22.42 -9.83
N ASP A 509 8.66 23.35 -10.45
CA ASP A 509 7.38 23.83 -9.92
C ASP A 509 6.25 22.86 -10.23
N LEU A 510 6.32 22.15 -11.36
CA LEU A 510 5.31 21.21 -11.85
C LEU A 510 5.97 19.94 -12.40
N ALA A 511 5.19 18.85 -12.44
CA ALA A 511 5.58 17.65 -13.17
C ALA A 511 5.81 17.99 -14.65
N SER A 512 6.99 17.66 -15.16
CA SER A 512 7.30 17.80 -16.59
C SER A 512 6.54 16.78 -17.42
N GLU A 513 6.35 17.11 -18.70
CA GLU A 513 5.89 16.12 -19.67
C GLU A 513 6.92 15.00 -19.79
N LYS A 514 6.44 13.75 -19.78
CA LYS A 514 7.32 12.59 -19.96
C LYS A 514 7.78 12.55 -21.42
N PRO A 515 9.09 12.46 -21.70
CA PRO A 515 9.57 12.39 -23.06
C PRO A 515 9.03 11.13 -23.74
N ASP A 516 8.46 11.32 -24.93
CA ASP A 516 8.08 10.20 -25.78
C ASP A 516 9.32 9.44 -26.23
N LYS A 517 9.34 8.12 -26.00
CA LYS A 517 10.44 7.24 -26.43
C LYS A 517 10.09 6.54 -27.73
N ASN A 518 9.53 7.29 -28.68
CA ASN A 518 9.05 6.84 -29.99
C ASN A 518 10.18 6.68 -31.03
N ASN A 519 11.37 6.25 -30.59
CA ASN A 519 12.54 6.01 -31.44
C ASN A 519 13.22 4.70 -31.04
N ILE A 520 13.92 4.05 -31.97
CA ILE A 520 14.79 2.89 -31.69
C ILE A 520 16.17 3.40 -31.28
N PHE A 521 16.59 3.11 -30.05
CA PHE A 521 17.94 3.39 -29.55
C PHE A 521 18.88 2.20 -29.80
N ASP A 522 20.20 2.39 -29.63
CA ASP A 522 21.20 1.34 -29.85
C ASP A 522 20.90 0.05 -29.07
N ILE A 523 20.48 0.15 -27.81
CA ILE A 523 20.10 -1.01 -27.00
C ILE A 523 18.86 -1.72 -27.55
N ASP A 524 17.88 -0.99 -28.11
CA ASP A 524 16.67 -1.55 -28.70
C ASP A 524 17.00 -2.35 -29.97
N ASP A 525 17.86 -1.79 -30.82
CA ASP A 525 18.32 -2.44 -32.06
C ASP A 525 19.06 -3.76 -31.76
N LYS A 526 19.92 -3.76 -30.72
CA LYS A 526 20.58 -4.99 -30.23
C LYS A 526 19.57 -6.02 -29.73
N ILE A 527 18.52 -5.62 -29.01
CA ILE A 527 17.47 -6.55 -28.56
C ILE A 527 16.71 -7.14 -29.76
N ILE A 528 16.33 -6.29 -30.72
CA ILE A 528 15.60 -6.68 -31.94
C ILE A 528 16.38 -7.72 -32.74
N LYS A 529 17.69 -7.51 -32.91
CA LYS A 529 18.58 -8.40 -33.69
C LYS A 529 19.07 -9.64 -32.92
N GLY A 530 18.77 -9.73 -31.62
CA GLY A 530 19.28 -10.81 -30.77
C GLY A 530 20.76 -10.65 -30.39
N GLU A 531 21.29 -9.44 -30.46
CA GLU A 531 22.66 -9.06 -30.13
C GLU A 531 22.80 -8.47 -28.71
N PHE A 532 21.70 -8.34 -27.96
CA PHE A 532 21.70 -7.90 -26.56
C PHE A 532 22.54 -8.84 -25.70
N VAL A 533 23.54 -8.29 -24.99
CA VAL A 533 24.43 -9.06 -24.11
C VAL A 533 23.98 -8.86 -22.67
N PRO A 534 23.15 -9.74 -22.10
CA PRO A 534 22.75 -9.60 -20.71
C PRO A 534 23.96 -9.80 -19.81
N GLY A 535 23.97 -9.16 -18.65
CA GLY A 535 24.92 -9.46 -17.60
C GLY A 535 24.52 -10.70 -16.81
N ASP A 536 24.60 -10.63 -15.48
CA ASP A 536 24.16 -11.74 -14.63
C ASP A 536 22.69 -12.09 -14.87
N TYR A 537 22.35 -13.38 -14.70
CA TYR A 537 21.01 -13.92 -14.97
C TYR A 537 20.61 -13.78 -16.46
N GLY A 538 21.51 -14.24 -17.34
CA GLY A 538 21.48 -13.95 -18.77
C GLY A 538 20.16 -14.30 -19.48
N ALA A 539 19.61 -15.49 -19.21
CA ALA A 539 18.38 -15.94 -19.87
C ALA A 539 17.17 -15.11 -19.44
N GLU A 540 17.04 -14.85 -18.14
CA GLU A 540 15.97 -14.07 -17.54
C GLU A 540 16.04 -12.59 -17.98
N MET A 541 17.23 -11.99 -17.98
CA MET A 541 17.41 -10.60 -18.41
C MET A 541 17.17 -10.43 -19.91
N ASN A 542 17.56 -11.41 -20.74
CA ASN A 542 17.25 -11.39 -22.17
C ASN A 542 15.73 -11.48 -22.41
N TRP A 543 15.05 -12.40 -21.74
CA TRP A 543 13.59 -12.52 -21.82
C TRP A 543 12.87 -11.23 -21.42
N LEU A 544 13.31 -10.61 -20.32
CA LEU A 544 12.74 -9.37 -19.81
C LEU A 544 12.97 -8.18 -20.77
N ALA A 545 14.19 -8.04 -21.32
CA ALA A 545 14.50 -7.02 -22.32
C ALA A 545 13.64 -7.16 -23.59
N ARG A 546 13.43 -8.39 -24.07
CA ARG A 546 12.56 -8.67 -25.22
C ARG A 546 11.10 -8.32 -24.93
N ARG A 547 10.62 -8.52 -23.70
CA ARG A 547 9.26 -8.10 -23.30
C ARG A 547 9.08 -6.59 -23.37
N TYR A 548 10.03 -5.82 -22.84
CA TYR A 548 9.95 -4.36 -22.91
C TYR A 548 9.99 -3.85 -24.34
N MET A 549 10.85 -4.45 -25.18
CA MET A 549 10.90 -4.11 -26.60
C MET A 549 9.57 -4.40 -27.29
N TYR A 550 8.95 -5.56 -27.01
CA TYR A 550 7.63 -5.88 -27.54
C TYR A 550 6.54 -4.91 -27.06
N ARG A 551 6.54 -4.50 -25.78
CA ARG A 551 5.64 -3.45 -25.26
C ARG A 551 5.84 -2.13 -25.97
N LYS A 552 7.10 -1.72 -26.18
CA LYS A 552 7.47 -0.50 -26.90
C LYS A 552 6.94 -0.50 -28.33
N LEU A 553 7.13 -1.58 -29.09
CA LEU A 553 6.62 -1.69 -30.47
C LEU A 553 5.09 -1.70 -30.53
N ASN A 554 4.41 -2.28 -29.55
CA ASN A 554 2.94 -2.16 -29.47
C ASN A 554 2.48 -0.72 -29.13
N LYS A 555 3.25 0.00 -28.30
CA LYS A 555 2.95 1.39 -27.96
C LYS A 555 3.20 2.34 -29.13
N TYR A 556 4.22 2.07 -29.94
CA TYR A 556 4.65 2.88 -31.08
C TYR A 556 4.72 2.02 -32.36
N PRO A 557 3.57 1.65 -32.96
CA PRO A 557 3.53 0.79 -34.14
C PRO A 557 4.26 1.35 -35.36
N GLU A 558 4.45 2.67 -35.43
CA GLU A 558 5.23 3.36 -36.46
C GLU A 558 6.70 2.94 -36.49
N LEU A 559 7.22 2.34 -35.41
CA LEU A 559 8.57 1.78 -35.35
C LEU A 559 8.69 0.44 -36.09
N ILE A 560 7.57 -0.19 -36.46
CA ILE A 560 7.53 -1.45 -37.19
C ILE A 560 7.47 -1.15 -38.68
N VAL A 561 8.64 -1.03 -39.30
CA VAL A 561 8.75 -0.83 -40.76
C VAL A 561 8.62 -2.19 -41.47
N PRO A 562 7.76 -2.33 -42.50
CA PRO A 562 7.66 -3.59 -43.25
C PRO A 562 9.00 -4.06 -43.83
N GLY A 563 9.31 -5.34 -43.65
CA GLY A 563 10.55 -6.00 -44.03
C GLY A 563 11.74 -5.76 -43.10
N SER A 564 11.57 -5.02 -42.00
CA SER A 564 12.65 -4.74 -41.04
C SER A 564 12.86 -5.85 -40.00
N ASP A 565 14.02 -5.85 -39.35
CA ASP A 565 14.29 -6.73 -38.20
C ASP A 565 13.27 -6.50 -37.07
N ALA A 566 12.77 -5.27 -36.91
CA ALA A 566 11.75 -4.94 -35.93
C ALA A 566 10.42 -5.67 -36.22
N GLU A 567 10.02 -5.80 -37.50
CA GLU A 567 8.84 -6.58 -37.89
C GLU A 567 9.05 -8.08 -37.65
N LEU A 568 10.23 -8.62 -37.98
CA LEU A 568 10.55 -10.03 -37.74
C LEU A 568 10.53 -10.36 -36.24
N PHE A 569 11.19 -9.53 -35.43
CA PHE A 569 11.17 -9.62 -33.97
C PHE A 569 9.73 -9.58 -33.43
N PHE A 570 8.95 -8.59 -33.86
CA PHE A 570 7.58 -8.39 -33.40
C PHE A 570 6.70 -9.62 -33.69
N ASN A 571 6.75 -10.13 -34.92
CA ASN A 571 5.96 -11.29 -35.33
C ASN A 571 6.39 -12.57 -34.58
N GLN A 572 7.68 -12.76 -34.33
CA GLN A 572 8.17 -13.90 -33.55
C GLN A 572 7.73 -13.80 -32.08
N ALA A 573 7.86 -12.62 -31.46
CA ALA A 573 7.45 -12.39 -30.09
C ALA A 573 5.94 -12.57 -29.92
N ALA A 574 5.14 -12.08 -30.88
CA ALA A 574 3.68 -12.22 -30.91
C ALA A 574 3.22 -13.69 -30.93
N ALA A 575 3.96 -14.58 -31.61
CA ALA A 575 3.64 -16.00 -31.71
C ALA A 575 4.04 -16.83 -30.48
N GLY A 576 4.89 -16.30 -29.60
CA GLY A 576 5.39 -17.01 -28.40
C GLY A 576 4.81 -16.49 -27.08
N ASN A 577 5.42 -16.91 -25.96
CA ASN A 577 4.97 -16.56 -24.62
C ASN A 577 4.99 -15.05 -24.34
N ILE A 578 5.92 -14.29 -24.94
CA ILE A 578 5.97 -12.82 -24.82
C ILE A 578 4.64 -12.19 -25.30
N GLY A 579 4.16 -12.57 -26.48
CA GLY A 579 2.90 -12.09 -27.05
C GLY A 579 1.68 -12.55 -26.24
N GLN A 580 1.70 -13.78 -25.73
CA GLN A 580 0.61 -14.31 -24.90
C GLN A 580 0.49 -13.59 -23.56
N PHE A 581 1.59 -13.40 -22.82
CA PHE A 581 1.57 -12.63 -21.57
C PHE A 581 1.27 -11.15 -21.80
N TYR A 582 1.74 -10.55 -22.89
CA TYR A 582 1.35 -9.20 -23.26
C TYR A 582 -0.16 -9.08 -23.51
N SER A 583 -0.75 -10.05 -24.22
CA SER A 583 -2.20 -10.11 -24.47
C SER A 583 -2.99 -10.26 -23.17
N LEU A 584 -2.48 -11.06 -22.23
CA LEU A 584 -3.08 -11.20 -20.90
C LEU A 584 -2.99 -9.90 -20.08
N GLU A 585 -1.83 -9.25 -20.07
CA GLU A 585 -1.61 -7.98 -19.37
C GLU A 585 -2.49 -6.85 -19.93
N THR A 586 -2.60 -6.75 -21.25
CA THR A 586 -3.50 -5.79 -21.90
C THR A 586 -4.97 -6.11 -21.67
N GLY A 587 -5.34 -7.40 -21.62
CA GLY A 587 -6.66 -7.86 -21.21
C GLY A 587 -6.99 -7.46 -19.76
N ILE A 588 -6.05 -7.67 -18.83
CA ILE A 588 -6.17 -7.22 -17.43
C ILE A 588 -6.29 -5.70 -17.34
N LYS A 589 -5.58 -4.93 -18.17
CA LYS A 589 -5.77 -3.48 -18.23
C LYS A 589 -7.18 -3.11 -18.75
N THR A 590 -7.66 -3.83 -19.76
CA THR A 590 -8.91 -3.54 -20.47
C THR A 590 -10.15 -3.86 -19.64
N MET A 591 -10.16 -4.92 -18.81
CA MET A 591 -11.28 -5.23 -17.90
C MET A 591 -11.57 -4.14 -16.85
N TYR A 592 -10.64 -3.21 -16.65
CA TYR A 592 -10.84 -2.03 -15.81
C TYR A 592 -11.17 -0.75 -16.58
N GLN A 593 -11.12 -0.77 -17.90
CA GLN A 593 -11.58 0.36 -18.70
C GLN A 593 -13.09 0.50 -18.52
N ILE A 594 -13.51 1.73 -18.26
CA ILE A 594 -14.91 2.07 -18.07
C ILE A 594 -15.32 2.88 -19.28
N ALA A 595 -16.44 2.52 -19.90
CA ALA A 595 -16.98 3.26 -21.04
C ALA A 595 -17.07 4.75 -20.70
N THR A 596 -16.66 5.62 -21.63
CA THR A 596 -16.52 7.07 -21.37
C THR A 596 -17.80 7.68 -20.80
N ALA A 597 -18.97 7.32 -21.33
CA ALA A 597 -20.25 7.80 -20.83
C ALA A 597 -20.50 7.40 -19.36
N THR A 598 -20.23 6.15 -19.00
CA THR A 598 -20.31 5.66 -17.61
C THR A 598 -19.29 6.34 -16.70
N ALA A 599 -18.07 6.56 -17.20
CA ALA A 599 -17.02 7.24 -16.43
C ALA A 599 -17.40 8.71 -16.16
N SER A 600 -17.91 9.42 -17.16
CA SER A 600 -18.41 10.79 -17.04
C SER A 600 -19.62 10.90 -16.11
N GLN A 601 -20.56 9.95 -16.17
CA GLN A 601 -21.71 9.94 -15.27
C GLN A 601 -21.30 9.70 -13.81
N LEU A 602 -20.41 8.72 -13.57
CA LEU A 602 -19.88 8.48 -12.22
C LEU A 602 -19.16 9.73 -11.69
N GLU A 603 -18.31 10.37 -12.49
CA GLU A 603 -17.64 11.62 -12.11
C GLU A 603 -18.63 12.74 -11.78
N ALA A 604 -19.67 12.92 -12.61
CA ALA A 604 -20.72 13.91 -12.37
C ALA A 604 -21.49 13.65 -11.07
N ASN A 605 -21.85 12.39 -10.80
CA ASN A 605 -22.51 11.99 -9.57
C ASN A 605 -21.62 12.21 -8.33
N TYR A 606 -20.35 11.82 -8.37
CA TYR A 606 -19.42 12.05 -7.27
C TYR A 606 -19.17 13.55 -7.02
N SER A 607 -19.12 14.37 -8.07
CA SER A 607 -18.99 15.82 -7.96
C SER A 607 -20.25 16.45 -7.33
N LEU A 608 -21.44 15.98 -7.72
CA LEU A 608 -22.71 16.37 -7.12
C LEU A 608 -22.74 16.00 -5.62
N VAL A 609 -22.39 14.75 -5.28
CA VAL A 609 -22.31 14.28 -3.88
C VAL A 609 -21.36 15.16 -3.07
N SER A 610 -20.14 15.39 -3.55
CA SER A 610 -19.16 16.27 -2.86
C SER A 610 -19.71 17.68 -2.63
N THR A 611 -20.35 18.28 -3.64
CA THR A 611 -20.96 19.61 -3.52
C THR A 611 -22.09 19.64 -2.50
N LYS A 612 -22.96 18.63 -2.52
CA LYS A 612 -24.09 18.51 -1.57
C LYS A 612 -23.64 18.18 -0.15
N MET A 613 -22.51 17.49 0.01
CA MET A 613 -21.89 17.28 1.32
C MET A 613 -21.45 18.61 1.95
N GLU A 614 -20.85 19.52 1.17
CA GLU A 614 -20.49 20.86 1.65
C GLU A 614 -21.72 21.72 1.96
N GLU A 615 -22.77 21.63 1.14
CA GLU A 615 -24.04 22.35 1.36
C GLU A 615 -24.72 21.91 2.66
N VAL A 616 -24.87 20.60 2.89
CA VAL A 616 -25.43 20.06 4.13
C VAL A 616 -24.59 20.48 5.33
N ALA A 617 -23.26 20.45 5.23
CA ALA A 617 -22.38 20.86 6.31
C ALA A 617 -22.51 22.35 6.65
N SER A 618 -22.65 23.21 5.64
CA SER A 618 -22.88 24.64 5.83
C SER A 618 -24.24 24.91 6.47
N ILE A 619 -25.29 24.21 6.04
CA ILE A 619 -26.62 24.32 6.64
C ILE A 619 -26.59 23.87 8.10
N ASP A 620 -25.96 22.73 8.40
CA ASP A 620 -25.82 22.21 9.76
C ASP A 620 -25.09 23.21 10.67
N GLN A 621 -24.06 23.91 10.16
CA GLN A 621 -23.37 24.95 10.91
C GLN A 621 -24.27 26.18 11.19
N GLN A 622 -25.13 26.57 10.26
CA GLN A 622 -26.07 27.68 10.47
C GLN A 622 -27.15 27.31 11.49
N LEU A 623 -27.68 26.09 11.42
CA LEU A 623 -28.64 25.56 12.39
C LEU A 623 -27.99 25.47 13.79
N GLN A 624 -26.74 25.01 13.86
CA GLN A 624 -25.90 25.02 15.07
C GLN A 624 -25.75 26.41 15.68
N ALA A 625 -25.56 27.43 14.85
CA ALA A 625 -25.43 28.82 15.28
C ALA A 625 -26.77 29.45 15.73
N GLY A 626 -27.87 28.69 15.75
CA GLY A 626 -29.18 29.14 16.21
C GLY A 626 -30.02 29.83 15.13
N SER A 627 -29.72 29.60 13.84
CA SER A 627 -30.59 30.09 12.76
C SER A 627 -32.01 29.57 12.90
N THR A 628 -32.99 30.42 12.65
CA THR A 628 -34.43 30.10 12.70
C THR A 628 -35.07 30.08 11.32
N ASP A 629 -34.27 30.16 10.24
CA ASP A 629 -34.78 30.13 8.87
C ASP A 629 -35.44 28.77 8.57
N PRO A 630 -36.76 28.72 8.35
CA PRO A 630 -37.48 27.48 8.11
C PRO A 630 -37.14 26.83 6.76
N ASN A 631 -36.46 27.54 5.85
CA ASN A 631 -36.02 26.97 4.57
C ASN A 631 -34.77 26.10 4.71
N LEU A 632 -33.96 26.30 5.75
CA LEU A 632 -32.71 25.55 5.94
C LEU A 632 -32.94 24.04 6.06
N PRO A 633 -33.88 23.53 6.89
CA PRO A 633 -34.19 22.10 6.91
C PRO A 633 -34.68 21.56 5.57
N LEU A 634 -35.54 22.30 4.85
CA LEU A 634 -36.06 21.89 3.54
C LEU A 634 -34.95 21.79 2.48
N GLN A 635 -34.01 22.73 2.49
CA GLN A 635 -32.83 22.72 1.62
C GLN A 635 -31.91 21.55 1.96
N ARG A 636 -31.71 21.29 3.25
CA ARG A 636 -30.93 20.14 3.74
C ARG A 636 -31.52 18.82 3.25
N ASP A 637 -32.83 18.63 3.38
CA ASP A 637 -33.52 17.42 2.93
C ASP A 637 -33.44 17.27 1.40
N SER A 638 -33.57 18.37 0.66
CA SER A 638 -33.41 18.39 -0.80
C SER A 638 -31.98 18.01 -1.22
N ALA A 639 -30.97 18.46 -0.48
CA ALA A 639 -29.57 18.10 -0.72
C ALA A 639 -29.32 16.61 -0.44
N LEU A 640 -29.82 16.08 0.68
CA LEU A 640 -29.74 14.66 1.01
C LEU A 640 -30.44 13.77 -0.02
N GLN A 641 -31.61 14.18 -0.51
CA GLN A 641 -32.34 13.44 -1.56
C GLN A 641 -31.57 13.41 -2.89
N ALA A 642 -30.93 14.53 -3.26
CA ALA A 642 -30.08 14.59 -4.44
C ALA A 642 -28.87 13.65 -4.33
N MET A 643 -28.26 13.56 -3.14
CA MET A 643 -27.18 12.61 -2.86
C MET A 643 -27.65 11.16 -2.94
N GLU A 644 -28.78 10.82 -2.30
CA GLU A 644 -29.33 9.47 -2.34
C GLU A 644 -29.63 9.01 -3.77
N THR A 645 -30.14 9.92 -4.61
CA THR A 645 -30.37 9.63 -6.05
C THR A 645 -29.05 9.36 -6.78
N ALA A 646 -28.05 10.22 -6.59
CA ALA A 646 -26.74 10.05 -7.21
C ALA A 646 -26.01 8.78 -6.75
N ASP A 647 -26.15 8.41 -5.47
CA ASP A 647 -25.62 7.18 -4.90
C ASP A 647 -26.33 5.94 -5.45
N ALA A 648 -27.66 6.00 -5.61
CA ALA A 648 -28.42 4.92 -6.24
C ALA A 648 -27.99 4.70 -7.70
N ASP A 649 -27.77 5.79 -8.44
CA ASP A 649 -27.23 5.73 -9.80
C ASP A 649 -25.79 5.18 -9.82
N ASN A 650 -24.94 5.61 -8.89
CA ASN A 650 -23.58 5.08 -8.73
C ASN A 650 -23.58 3.58 -8.45
N GLU A 651 -24.49 3.09 -7.59
CA GLU A 651 -24.65 1.67 -7.31
C GLU A 651 -24.93 0.88 -8.59
N ALA A 652 -25.88 1.34 -9.40
CA ALA A 652 -26.28 0.66 -10.63
C ALA A 652 -25.11 0.60 -11.62
N LEU A 653 -24.39 1.72 -11.79
CA LEU A 653 -23.24 1.81 -12.68
C LEU A 653 -22.08 0.91 -12.21
N LEU A 654 -21.75 0.95 -10.91
CA LEU A 654 -20.68 0.13 -10.34
C LEU A 654 -21.01 -1.37 -10.38
N THR A 655 -22.26 -1.76 -10.10
CA THR A 655 -22.72 -3.16 -10.21
C THR A 655 -22.55 -3.68 -11.63
N GLY A 656 -22.89 -2.87 -12.65
CA GLY A 656 -22.66 -3.23 -14.05
C GLY A 656 -21.17 -3.41 -14.38
N ILE A 657 -20.33 -2.49 -13.91
CA ILE A 657 -18.87 -2.57 -14.08
C ILE A 657 -18.30 -3.83 -13.43
N GLU A 658 -18.71 -4.14 -12.19
CA GLU A 658 -18.20 -5.28 -11.43
C GLU A 658 -18.66 -6.62 -12.02
N THR A 659 -19.90 -6.69 -12.54
CA THR A 659 -20.41 -7.86 -13.25
C THR A 659 -19.61 -8.14 -14.52
N GLN A 660 -19.38 -7.11 -15.36
CA GLN A 660 -18.59 -7.28 -16.58
C GLN A 660 -17.14 -7.67 -16.25
N ARG A 661 -16.56 -7.04 -15.23
CA ARG A 661 -15.20 -7.35 -14.79
C ARG A 661 -15.04 -8.80 -14.34
N ALA A 662 -16.03 -9.37 -13.66
CA ALA A 662 -15.99 -10.78 -13.25
C ALA A 662 -16.03 -11.75 -14.46
N LEU A 663 -16.78 -11.40 -15.51
CA LEU A 663 -16.81 -12.16 -16.77
C LEU A 663 -15.46 -12.09 -17.49
N ASP A 664 -14.89 -10.88 -17.60
CA ASP A 664 -13.59 -10.68 -18.23
C ASP A 664 -12.49 -11.41 -17.46
N ALA A 665 -12.50 -11.35 -16.13
CA ALA A 665 -11.56 -12.07 -15.27
C ALA A 665 -11.58 -13.58 -15.54
N THR A 666 -12.77 -14.16 -15.72
CA THR A 666 -12.96 -15.58 -16.03
C THR A 666 -12.37 -15.93 -17.40
N SER A 667 -12.60 -15.08 -18.41
CA SER A 667 -12.04 -15.27 -19.76
C SER A 667 -10.51 -15.16 -19.76
N LEU A 668 -9.96 -14.21 -19.01
CA LEU A 668 -8.52 -14.02 -18.88
C LEU A 668 -7.86 -15.17 -18.10
N ALA A 669 -8.52 -15.72 -17.09
CA ALA A 669 -8.03 -16.90 -16.37
C ALA A 669 -7.92 -18.12 -17.30
N ASN A 670 -8.88 -18.32 -18.21
CA ASN A 670 -8.78 -19.37 -19.23
C ASN A 670 -7.60 -19.13 -20.19
N SER A 671 -7.38 -17.88 -20.57
CA SER A 671 -6.26 -17.50 -21.45
C SER A 671 -4.92 -17.73 -20.76
N ASN A 672 -4.80 -17.35 -19.48
CA ASN A 672 -3.61 -17.57 -18.66
C ASN A 672 -3.30 -19.07 -18.51
N ASN A 673 -4.33 -19.89 -18.24
CA ASN A 673 -4.18 -21.34 -18.14
C ASN A 673 -3.64 -22.01 -19.41
N ALA A 674 -3.95 -21.46 -20.58
CA ALA A 674 -3.50 -21.98 -21.87
C ALA A 674 -2.03 -21.69 -22.19
N ILE A 675 -1.38 -20.76 -21.47
CA ILE A 675 0.04 -20.43 -21.68
C ILE A 675 0.91 -21.61 -21.23
N VAL A 676 1.79 -22.08 -22.10
CA VAL A 676 2.76 -23.14 -21.80
C VAL A 676 4.08 -22.47 -21.44
N THR A 677 4.46 -22.54 -20.16
CA THR A 677 5.64 -21.87 -19.63
C THR A 677 6.91 -22.67 -19.88
N GLU A 678 8.02 -21.99 -20.17
CA GLU A 678 9.33 -22.59 -20.48
C GLU A 678 10.39 -22.26 -19.41
N MET A 679 10.14 -21.24 -18.59
CA MET A 679 11.08 -20.78 -17.55
C MET A 679 10.36 -20.32 -16.29
N LEU A 680 11.11 -20.25 -15.18
CA LEU A 680 10.57 -19.89 -13.86
C LEU A 680 9.84 -18.53 -13.82
N PRO A 681 10.36 -17.44 -14.42
CA PRO A 681 9.62 -16.17 -14.50
C PRO A 681 8.22 -16.29 -15.12
N GLU A 682 8.06 -17.14 -16.13
CA GLU A 682 6.79 -17.38 -16.80
C GLU A 682 5.82 -18.17 -15.91
N ASP A 683 6.32 -19.21 -15.22
CA ASP A 683 5.53 -20.00 -14.28
C ASP A 683 5.02 -19.17 -13.10
N ASN A 684 5.90 -18.32 -12.55
CA ASN A 684 5.54 -17.39 -11.50
C ASN A 684 4.50 -16.36 -11.99
N GLU A 685 4.68 -15.77 -13.18
CA GLU A 685 3.73 -14.80 -13.73
C GLU A 685 2.35 -15.46 -13.96
N LYS A 686 2.32 -16.66 -14.53
CA LYS A 686 1.09 -17.44 -14.70
C LYS A 686 0.40 -17.68 -13.36
N THR A 687 1.13 -18.18 -12.37
CA THR A 687 0.58 -18.49 -11.03
C THR A 687 0.04 -17.23 -10.32
N VAL A 688 0.78 -16.13 -10.36
CA VAL A 688 0.39 -14.87 -9.73
C VAL A 688 -0.83 -14.25 -10.43
N ASN A 689 -0.91 -14.33 -11.77
CA ASN A 689 -2.07 -13.87 -12.53
C ASN A 689 -3.33 -14.68 -12.20
N ASP A 690 -3.22 -16.01 -12.05
CA ASP A 690 -4.36 -16.86 -11.67
C ASP A 690 -4.96 -16.43 -10.32
N ILE A 691 -4.10 -16.22 -9.31
CA ILE A 691 -4.54 -15.77 -7.98
C ILE A 691 -5.16 -14.38 -8.07
N TYR A 692 -4.55 -13.45 -8.80
CA TYR A 692 -5.06 -12.10 -8.97
C TYR A 692 -6.45 -12.08 -9.61
N LEU A 693 -6.62 -12.78 -10.73
CA LEU A 693 -7.87 -12.86 -11.50
C LEU A 693 -9.01 -13.50 -10.69
N ALA A 694 -8.68 -14.47 -9.82
CA ALA A 694 -9.65 -15.11 -8.93
C ALA A 694 -9.99 -14.30 -7.66
N THR A 695 -9.24 -13.23 -7.35
CA THR A 695 -9.36 -12.50 -6.07
C THR A 695 -9.44 -10.98 -6.26
N VAL A 696 -8.29 -10.30 -6.23
CA VAL A 696 -8.17 -8.84 -6.21
C VAL A 696 -8.82 -8.21 -7.44
N ALA A 697 -8.70 -8.86 -8.60
CA ALA A 697 -9.28 -8.39 -9.86
C ALA A 697 -10.80 -8.12 -9.74
N ILE A 698 -11.48 -9.00 -9.02
CA ILE A 698 -12.94 -8.97 -8.79
C ILE A 698 -13.33 -8.37 -7.43
N GLY A 699 -12.41 -7.62 -6.79
CA GLY A 699 -12.67 -6.90 -5.54
C GLY A 699 -12.62 -7.75 -4.26
N ARG A 700 -12.17 -9.01 -4.36
CA ARG A 700 -12.00 -9.88 -3.19
C ARG A 700 -10.61 -9.71 -2.59
N ILE A 701 -10.55 -9.14 -1.39
CA ILE A 701 -9.29 -8.88 -0.64
C ILE A 701 -8.91 -9.98 0.36
N SER A 702 -9.74 -11.02 0.49
CA SER A 702 -9.44 -12.19 1.31
C SER A 702 -8.80 -13.29 0.47
N LEU A 703 -7.64 -13.76 0.93
CA LEU A 703 -6.91 -14.88 0.36
C LEU A 703 -7.09 -16.11 1.23
N ASP A 704 -7.18 -17.29 0.63
CA ASP A 704 -7.12 -18.54 1.37
C ASP A 704 -5.68 -18.92 1.73
N GLN A 705 -5.51 -19.91 2.61
CA GLN A 705 -4.20 -20.29 3.12
C GLN A 705 -3.25 -20.86 2.05
N ASN A 706 -3.79 -21.50 1.00
CA ASN A 706 -2.98 -22.02 -0.10
C ASN A 706 -2.49 -20.86 -0.96
N GLN A 707 -3.37 -19.91 -1.30
CA GLN A 707 -3.00 -18.68 -2.02
C GLN A 707 -1.93 -17.89 -1.28
N ILE A 708 -2.07 -17.71 0.05
CA ILE A 708 -1.05 -17.06 0.87
C ILE A 708 0.28 -17.82 0.80
N SER A 709 0.26 -19.14 0.99
CA SER A 709 1.48 -19.97 0.95
C SER A 709 2.17 -19.92 -0.42
N THR A 710 1.41 -19.97 -1.51
CA THR A 710 1.94 -19.91 -2.88
C THR A 710 2.55 -18.54 -3.16
N LEU A 711 1.84 -17.46 -2.83
CA LEU A 711 2.38 -16.11 -3.01
C LEU A 711 3.61 -15.89 -2.14
N ASP A 712 3.64 -16.41 -0.90
CA ASP A 712 4.79 -16.30 0.01
C ASP A 712 6.03 -16.96 -0.58
N GLN A 713 5.87 -18.14 -1.18
CA GLN A 713 6.96 -18.85 -1.86
C GLN A 713 7.51 -18.03 -3.03
N ILE A 714 6.65 -17.43 -3.85
CA ILE A 714 7.08 -16.59 -4.99
C ILE A 714 7.70 -15.27 -4.51
N ALA A 715 7.08 -14.62 -3.52
CA ALA A 715 7.54 -13.34 -2.99
C ALA A 715 8.93 -13.41 -2.33
N ALA A 716 9.29 -14.57 -1.77
CA ALA A 716 10.58 -14.84 -1.17
C ALA A 716 11.68 -15.22 -2.19
N GLN A 717 11.37 -15.35 -3.48
CA GLN A 717 12.39 -15.61 -4.50
C GLN A 717 13.22 -14.35 -4.77
N CYS A 718 14.42 -14.56 -5.32
CA CYS A 718 15.21 -13.50 -5.93
C CYS A 718 14.48 -12.97 -7.18
N PRO A 719 14.18 -11.67 -7.31
CA PRO A 719 13.53 -11.13 -8.51
C PRO A 719 14.29 -11.39 -9.83
N LEU A 720 15.62 -11.52 -9.81
CA LEU A 720 16.41 -11.80 -11.02
C LEU A 720 16.18 -13.20 -11.58
N THR A 721 15.78 -14.17 -10.75
CA THR A 721 15.45 -15.55 -11.16
C THR A 721 13.94 -15.79 -11.24
N GLY A 722 13.19 -15.23 -10.29
CA GLY A 722 11.74 -15.36 -10.21
C GLY A 722 10.97 -14.39 -11.13
N GLY A 723 11.65 -13.40 -11.70
CA GLY A 723 11.07 -12.39 -12.59
C GLY A 723 10.17 -11.36 -11.89
N SER A 724 9.57 -10.47 -12.69
CA SER A 724 8.72 -9.36 -12.23
C SER A 724 7.51 -9.81 -11.39
N ALA A 725 7.07 -11.05 -11.57
CA ALA A 725 5.98 -11.66 -10.81
C ALA A 725 6.23 -11.68 -9.29
N VAL A 726 7.49 -11.70 -8.86
CA VAL A 726 7.89 -11.60 -7.44
C VAL A 726 7.34 -10.32 -6.82
N PHE A 727 7.45 -9.18 -7.50
CA PHE A 727 6.96 -7.88 -7.01
C PHE A 727 5.43 -7.82 -6.96
N LYS A 728 4.77 -8.39 -7.96
CA LYS A 728 3.30 -8.54 -8.00
C LYS A 728 2.79 -9.44 -6.87
N ALA A 729 3.48 -10.53 -6.56
CA ALA A 729 3.14 -11.41 -5.43
C ALA A 729 3.22 -10.66 -4.09
N ARG A 730 4.30 -9.89 -3.88
CA ARG A 730 4.47 -9.04 -2.70
C ARG A 730 3.36 -7.99 -2.56
N SER A 731 2.94 -7.40 -3.68
CA SER A 731 1.85 -6.43 -3.74
C SER A 731 0.50 -7.04 -3.31
N ILE A 732 0.19 -8.28 -3.73
CA ILE A 732 -1.05 -8.96 -3.30
C ILE A 732 -0.97 -9.34 -1.81
N LEU A 733 0.16 -9.92 -1.38
CA LEU A 733 0.34 -10.36 0.01
C LEU A 733 0.20 -9.23 1.03
N SER A 734 0.61 -8.01 0.68
CA SER A 734 0.54 -6.87 1.59
C SER A 734 -0.88 -6.49 2.02
N LEU A 735 -1.93 -7.03 1.36
CA LEU A 735 -3.32 -6.90 1.83
C LEU A 735 -3.58 -7.68 3.13
N VAL A 736 -2.83 -8.76 3.37
CA VAL A 736 -3.12 -9.73 4.44
C VAL A 736 -1.95 -9.92 5.41
N VAL A 737 -0.70 -9.78 4.95
CA VAL A 737 0.50 -9.96 5.76
C VAL A 737 1.53 -8.88 5.43
N GLU A 738 2.03 -8.20 6.46
CA GLU A 738 3.17 -7.29 6.31
C GLU A 738 4.48 -8.09 6.35
N ARG A 739 5.29 -7.99 5.29
CA ARG A 739 6.61 -8.60 5.18
C ARG A 739 7.62 -7.61 4.61
N GLU A 740 8.88 -7.80 4.99
CA GLU A 740 10.01 -7.08 4.42
C GLU A 740 10.80 -8.02 3.53
N TYR A 741 11.24 -7.50 2.39
CA TYR A 741 12.04 -8.23 1.42
C TYR A 741 13.26 -7.38 1.08
N ASP A 742 14.43 -8.01 1.18
CA ASP A 742 15.69 -7.44 0.79
C ASP A 742 16.14 -8.11 -0.52
N ASN A 743 16.01 -7.38 -1.63
CA ASN A 743 16.32 -7.94 -2.95
C ASN A 743 17.81 -8.23 -3.13
N GLU A 744 18.67 -7.38 -2.55
CA GLU A 744 20.12 -7.54 -2.63
C GLU A 744 20.53 -8.82 -1.92
N VAL A 745 20.01 -9.05 -0.71
CA VAL A 745 20.25 -10.30 0.05
C VAL A 745 19.66 -11.51 -0.68
N LEU A 746 18.39 -11.44 -1.10
CA LEU A 746 17.71 -12.55 -1.77
C LEU A 746 18.41 -12.97 -3.07
N CYS A 747 18.97 -12.01 -3.81
CA CYS A 747 19.68 -12.27 -5.06
C CYS A 747 21.20 -12.41 -4.89
N GLY A 748 21.74 -12.20 -3.68
CA GLY A 748 23.17 -12.17 -3.43
C GLY A 748 23.92 -11.08 -4.21
N VAL A 749 23.23 -10.00 -4.58
CA VAL A 749 23.77 -8.84 -5.32
C VAL A 749 23.97 -7.64 -4.37
N GLY A 750 24.80 -6.67 -4.76
CA GLY A 750 25.17 -5.54 -3.89
C GLY A 750 26.54 -5.69 -3.22
N GLU A 751 26.93 -4.75 -2.35
CA GLU A 751 28.22 -4.80 -1.66
C GLU A 751 28.26 -5.99 -0.69
N ARG A 752 29.05 -7.02 -1.03
CA ARG A 752 29.60 -7.97 -0.03
C ARG A 752 30.68 -7.26 0.79
N GLY A 753 30.29 -6.25 1.55
CA GLY A 753 31.08 -5.73 2.65
C GLY A 753 31.10 -6.80 3.74
N GLY A 754 32.21 -7.51 3.88
CA GLY A 754 32.42 -8.44 4.97
C GLY A 754 32.31 -7.73 6.31
N LYS A 755 31.11 -7.75 6.91
CA LYS A 755 30.82 -7.60 8.34
C LYS A 755 29.34 -7.91 8.52
N SER A 756 29.10 -9.07 9.13
CA SER A 756 27.87 -9.44 9.81
C SER A 756 27.19 -8.22 10.43
N ILE A 757 25.97 -7.91 9.96
CA ILE A 757 25.03 -7.11 10.74
C ILE A 757 24.80 -7.91 12.02
N GLY A 758 25.47 -7.47 13.08
CA GLY A 758 25.28 -7.98 14.43
C GLY A 758 23.89 -7.60 14.90
N GLY A 759 22.92 -8.45 14.60
CA GLY A 759 21.65 -8.54 15.29
C GLY A 759 21.58 -9.92 15.91
N ASN A 760 21.75 -10.01 17.23
CA ASN A 760 21.28 -11.16 17.99
C ASN A 760 19.76 -11.22 17.84
N ASP A 761 19.28 -11.93 16.82
CA ASP A 761 17.96 -12.56 16.85
C ASP A 761 18.19 -14.07 16.85
N ASP A 762 18.05 -14.64 18.05
CA ASP A 762 17.92 -16.08 18.25
C ASP A 762 16.64 -16.58 17.57
N ASN A 763 16.72 -16.85 16.28
CA ASN A 763 15.82 -17.75 15.57
C ASN A 763 16.66 -18.61 14.63
N ALA A 764 16.90 -19.85 15.03
CA ALA A 764 17.73 -20.84 14.33
C ALA A 764 17.21 -21.31 12.95
N ASN A 765 16.36 -20.52 12.27
CA ASN A 765 15.72 -20.88 11.01
C ASN A 765 16.28 -20.18 9.76
N ASP A 766 17.17 -19.18 9.88
CA ASP A 766 17.73 -18.47 8.70
C ASP A 766 19.09 -19.01 8.23
N ALA A 767 19.63 -20.07 8.86
CA ALA A 767 20.96 -20.61 8.54
C ALA A 767 20.94 -21.72 7.47
N PHE A 768 19.78 -22.32 7.18
CA PHE A 768 19.67 -23.57 6.42
C PHE A 768 18.33 -23.69 5.68
N SER A 769 18.35 -24.03 4.39
CA SER A 769 17.15 -24.33 3.61
C SER A 769 17.36 -25.54 2.70
N PHE A 770 16.29 -26.08 2.13
CA PHE A 770 16.40 -27.12 1.11
C PHE A 770 15.27 -27.09 0.10
N PHE A 771 15.61 -27.42 -1.15
CA PHE A 771 14.70 -27.39 -2.29
C PHE A 771 15.13 -28.42 -3.36
N PRO A 772 14.19 -28.91 -4.19
CA PRO A 772 12.75 -28.76 -4.06
C PRO A 772 12.20 -29.56 -2.86
N ASN A 773 11.06 -29.12 -2.31
CA ASN A 773 10.29 -29.85 -1.31
C ASN A 773 8.79 -29.65 -1.58
N PRO A 774 8.06 -30.61 -2.18
CA PRO A 774 8.46 -32.02 -2.33
C PRO A 774 9.60 -32.28 -3.32
N ALA A 775 10.50 -33.21 -2.96
CA ALA A 775 11.61 -33.68 -3.79
C ALA A 775 11.17 -34.85 -4.67
N LYS A 776 11.69 -34.93 -5.91
CA LYS A 776 11.46 -36.03 -6.85
C LYS A 776 12.65 -36.98 -6.95
N ASP A 777 13.71 -36.47 -7.56
CA ASP A 777 14.95 -37.21 -7.83
C ASP A 777 16.10 -36.76 -6.93
N GLU A 778 16.10 -35.51 -6.49
CA GLU A 778 17.13 -34.93 -5.64
C GLU A 778 16.56 -33.81 -4.76
N VAL A 779 17.29 -33.52 -3.69
CA VAL A 779 17.08 -32.34 -2.85
C VAL A 779 18.42 -31.66 -2.58
N ILE A 780 18.45 -30.36 -2.73
CA ILE A 780 19.61 -29.50 -2.52
C ILE A 780 19.46 -28.84 -1.16
N PHE A 781 20.42 -29.08 -0.28
CA PHE A 781 20.55 -28.41 1.02
C PHE A 781 21.46 -27.19 0.86
N SER A 782 20.97 -26.00 1.21
CA SER A 782 21.70 -24.73 1.15
C SER A 782 22.08 -24.27 2.56
N PHE A 783 23.35 -23.90 2.75
CA PHE A 783 23.91 -23.45 4.03
C PHE A 783 24.30 -21.97 3.96
N HIS A 784 23.57 -21.11 4.68
CA HIS A 784 23.68 -19.64 4.56
C HIS A 784 24.75 -19.03 5.48
N ILE A 785 25.31 -19.81 6.40
CA ILE A 785 26.38 -19.39 7.32
C ILE A 785 27.57 -20.35 7.17
N PRO A 786 28.68 -19.93 6.54
CA PRO A 786 29.94 -20.69 6.54
C PRO A 786 30.40 -20.94 7.97
N THR A 787 30.86 -22.15 8.27
CA THR A 787 31.39 -22.50 9.60
C THR A 787 32.71 -23.25 9.45
N GLU A 788 33.67 -23.00 10.34
CA GLU A 788 34.97 -23.70 10.32
C GLU A 788 34.87 -25.16 10.78
N LYS A 789 33.68 -25.62 11.20
CA LYS A 789 33.45 -26.97 11.74
C LYS A 789 32.63 -27.83 10.77
N GLU A 790 32.90 -29.13 10.74
CA GLU A 790 32.08 -30.08 9.99
C GLU A 790 30.63 -30.11 10.50
N ARG A 791 29.68 -30.31 9.57
CA ARG A 791 28.25 -30.47 9.86
C ARG A 791 27.85 -31.92 9.58
N VAL A 792 26.84 -32.43 10.30
CA VAL A 792 26.27 -33.75 10.00
C VAL A 792 24.83 -33.57 9.56
N LEU A 793 24.55 -33.95 8.32
CA LEU A 793 23.21 -34.01 7.75
C LEU A 793 22.64 -35.41 8.00
N VAL A 794 21.45 -35.49 8.59
CA VAL A 794 20.74 -36.73 8.89
C VAL A 794 19.34 -36.65 8.31
N VAL A 795 18.89 -37.69 7.60
CA VAL A 795 17.49 -37.83 7.20
C VAL A 795 16.93 -39.08 7.87
N SER A 796 15.78 -38.93 8.51
CA SER A 796 15.04 -40.01 9.18
C SER A 796 13.65 -40.16 8.59
N ASP A 797 13.11 -41.38 8.59
CA ASP A 797 11.72 -41.63 8.23
C ASP A 797 10.73 -41.07 9.29
N SER A 798 9.43 -41.20 9.03
CA SER A 798 8.38 -40.73 9.94
C SER A 798 8.34 -41.43 11.30
N PHE A 799 9.06 -42.55 11.46
CA PHE A 799 9.20 -43.28 12.73
C PHE A 799 10.51 -42.92 13.46
N GLY A 800 11.30 -41.98 12.92
CA GLY A 800 12.56 -41.53 13.49
C GLY A 800 13.75 -42.44 13.17
N LYS A 801 13.58 -43.45 12.30
CA LYS A 801 14.69 -44.29 11.86
C LYS A 801 15.52 -43.53 10.83
N GLU A 802 16.81 -43.40 11.09
CA GLU A 802 17.77 -42.82 10.15
C GLU A 802 17.82 -43.63 8.85
N VAL A 803 17.61 -42.95 7.73
CA VAL A 803 17.69 -43.48 6.37
C VAL A 803 18.88 -42.91 5.60
N PHE A 804 19.45 -41.79 6.06
CA PHE A 804 20.63 -41.19 5.46
C PHE A 804 21.44 -40.38 6.48
N ARG A 805 22.77 -40.41 6.32
CA ARG A 805 23.69 -39.56 7.07
C ARG A 805 24.90 -39.20 6.22
N SER A 806 25.28 -37.93 6.24
CA SER A 806 26.51 -37.45 5.61
C SER A 806 27.20 -36.40 6.45
N ILE A 807 28.53 -36.42 6.44
CA ILE A 807 29.35 -35.33 6.95
C ILE A 807 29.50 -34.33 5.80
N VAL A 808 29.17 -33.06 6.07
CA VAL A 808 29.27 -31.96 5.11
C VAL A 808 30.33 -30.98 5.62
N PRO A 809 31.38 -30.69 4.82
CA PRO A 809 32.37 -29.68 5.17
C PRO A 809 31.71 -28.33 5.48
N GLY A 810 32.18 -27.64 6.52
CA GLY A 810 31.54 -26.40 6.98
C GLY A 810 31.70 -25.20 6.03
N ASP A 811 32.66 -25.27 5.12
CA ASP A 811 32.91 -24.33 4.03
C ASP A 811 32.07 -24.62 2.78
N MET A 812 31.39 -25.77 2.72
CA MET A 812 30.56 -26.15 1.59
C MET A 812 29.23 -25.36 1.62
N PRO A 813 28.89 -24.62 0.53
CA PRO A 813 27.70 -23.75 0.49
C PRO A 813 26.42 -24.54 0.22
N SER A 814 26.51 -25.73 -0.40
CA SER A 814 25.37 -26.60 -0.64
C SER A 814 25.75 -28.07 -0.69
N PHE A 815 24.78 -28.95 -0.43
CA PHE A 815 24.93 -30.40 -0.52
C PHE A 815 23.73 -31.00 -1.26
N VAL A 816 23.99 -31.78 -2.31
CA VAL A 816 22.94 -32.44 -3.09
C VAL A 816 22.76 -33.88 -2.61
N LEU A 817 21.53 -34.22 -2.23
CA LEU A 817 21.12 -35.57 -1.88
C LEU A 817 20.30 -36.18 -3.01
N ASP A 818 20.77 -37.30 -3.57
CA ASP A 818 19.99 -38.15 -4.47
C ASP A 818 18.88 -38.85 -3.67
N THR A 819 17.62 -38.62 -4.05
CA THR A 819 16.43 -39.16 -3.40
C THR A 819 15.80 -40.34 -4.17
N LYS A 820 16.41 -40.81 -5.27
CA LYS A 820 15.92 -41.97 -6.06
C LYS A 820 15.87 -43.27 -5.28
N GLY A 821 16.68 -43.39 -4.23
CA GLY A 821 16.69 -44.54 -3.31
C GLY A 821 15.62 -44.48 -2.21
N PHE A 822 14.96 -43.33 -2.02
CA PHE A 822 13.98 -43.13 -0.95
C PHE A 822 12.58 -43.56 -1.44
N SER A 823 11.70 -43.93 -0.51
CA SER A 823 10.29 -44.21 -0.84
C SER A 823 9.48 -42.92 -0.81
N ASP A 824 8.36 -42.86 -1.52
CA ASP A 824 7.45 -41.72 -1.41
C ASP A 824 6.94 -41.62 0.03
N GLY A 825 7.01 -40.42 0.61
CA GLY A 825 6.62 -40.24 2.00
C GLY A 825 7.21 -39.02 2.69
N LEU A 826 6.98 -39.01 4.00
CA LEU A 826 7.39 -37.96 4.92
C LEU A 826 8.70 -38.34 5.63
N TYR A 827 9.67 -37.45 5.56
CA TYR A 827 10.96 -37.56 6.21
C TYR A 827 11.23 -36.35 7.11
N ILE A 828 12.09 -36.55 8.10
CA ILE A 828 12.64 -35.49 8.95
C ILE A 828 14.11 -35.35 8.59
N CYS A 829 14.49 -34.17 8.11
CA CYS A 829 15.87 -33.80 7.90
C CYS A 829 16.39 -33.03 9.11
N SER A 830 17.56 -33.39 9.62
CA SER A 830 18.22 -32.77 10.76
C SER A 830 19.66 -32.39 10.42
N LEU A 831 20.08 -31.20 10.84
CA LEU A 831 21.46 -30.74 10.74
C LEU A 831 22.04 -30.66 12.16
N ILE A 832 23.17 -31.32 12.38
CA ILE A 832 23.86 -31.36 13.67
C ILE A 832 25.20 -30.65 13.51
N THR A 833 25.49 -29.69 14.40
CA THR A 833 26.78 -28.97 14.45
C THR A 833 27.33 -29.01 15.87
N SER A 834 28.63 -29.27 16.04
CA SER A 834 29.28 -29.37 17.36
C SER A 834 28.53 -30.26 18.38
N GLU A 835 28.01 -31.41 17.93
CA GLU A 835 27.22 -32.38 18.73
C GLU A 835 25.84 -31.87 19.22
N GLN A 836 25.37 -30.72 18.75
CA GLN A 836 24.03 -30.21 19.04
C GLN A 836 23.17 -30.17 17.76
N LEU A 837 21.86 -30.42 17.93
CA LEU A 837 20.89 -30.27 16.84
C LEU A 837 20.77 -28.78 16.50
N ALA A 838 21.28 -28.40 15.33
CA ALA A 838 21.23 -27.03 14.84
C ALA A 838 19.90 -26.73 14.14
N PHE A 839 19.33 -27.71 13.44
CA PHE A 839 18.10 -27.54 12.67
C PHE A 839 17.37 -28.87 12.47
N SER A 840 16.03 -28.83 12.37
CA SER A 840 15.23 -29.97 11.95
C SER A 840 13.97 -29.52 11.19
N ALA A 841 13.68 -30.14 10.05
CA ALA A 841 12.49 -29.84 9.26
C ALA A 841 11.98 -31.02 8.44
N LYS A 842 10.76 -30.85 7.92
CA LYS A 842 10.01 -31.82 7.14
C LYS A 842 10.47 -31.84 5.67
N LEU A 843 10.96 -32.98 5.21
CA LEU A 843 11.23 -33.28 3.79
C LEU A 843 10.14 -34.21 3.26
N VAL A 844 9.49 -33.84 2.17
CA VAL A 844 8.50 -34.67 1.47
C VAL A 844 9.14 -35.18 0.20
N ILE A 845 9.07 -36.49 -0.05
CA ILE A 845 9.52 -37.12 -1.30
C ILE A 845 8.28 -37.65 -2.01
N LEU A 846 8.04 -37.20 -3.24
CA LEU A 846 6.87 -37.52 -4.06
C LEU A 846 7.29 -37.59 -5.53
N ARG A 847 7.25 -38.78 -6.16
CA ARG A 847 7.60 -38.96 -7.57
C ARG A 847 6.46 -38.66 -8.55
#